data_AF-A0A6C0CAZ4-F1
#
_entry.id   AF-A0A6C0CAZ4-F1
#
_cell.length_a   1.000
_cell.length_b   1.000
_cell.length_c   1.000
_cell.angle_alpha   90.00
_cell.angle_beta   90.00
_cell.angle_gamma   90.00
#
_symmetry.space_group_name_H-M   'P 1'
#
loop_
_entity.id
_entity.type
_entity.pdbx_description
1 polymer ?
#
loop_
_entity_poly.entity_id
_entity_poly.type
_entity_poly.pdbx_seq_one_letter_code
_entity_poly.pdbx_strand_id
1 'polypeptide(L)'
;MDGDTNIVVCKNKLSNIIKFFPDKSIIRTEYQKYHRDEILEVINDVVIRTNKIVFHTYNFLKLYILHLHDQDLKFPIIDRDFVYMIMTVLTTREEKRGAKPSKDKLAMLSDLTTFYNKFYAPLLTEDDIVSDDKLSYILKNYECVDIVKNIDVNIREHFTDHVRKYVNLFYKIKEKKELIMNNKTLSTAEKKELIRKKNELYNNIKYDILSTDVNCKSDAKYLKTINRIRDAILPYGDFAKDNIIYDIKKSPQNYLKSMIVLNGMIQDLNEKRETDYKIFQVLPLRTSIVPRYITLDTASLVSLFIGKTEYFKNITDKSYEIWRCVFDLDKRCFIRKNHKFIHMIKTDGVACSILLEKLTKAEKEAPRMFHTAVYLDNTVRTRYFREEDKIKMQKEAELDDDDDVVKKKIKRKVHNKEKKDNSKFDYEYIEDVKLTDEQKKMNFAFIDPGHNDLIKCLSGKYDGEEMKEDGTFRYTRKQRNRESKKIRNRKIMDKLKTKKIAKKEAELSNYNSKTCDFKKFKAYLKEKIKLNRELMDHYSQEIYRKLKFNVYTNTRKSESKMIKAFEEKMGKPEETIIVFGDYDKVNTMKGSEPHISKRLKKVFVNNNYKLFLINEHNTSKLCNRCSCVTENVKIESKEIWKLLRCTSEKCLTYHDRDMNATRNMKKIVELLIKGKKRPEKYSSNLKSSAGLIKAR
;
A
#
# COMPACT_ATOMS: atom_id res chain seq x y z
N MET A 1 -0.44 -8.75 4.48
CA MET A 1 -1.80 -8.22 4.24
C MET A 1 -1.72 -6.73 4.47
N ASP A 2 -1.00 -6.04 3.57
CA ASP A 2 -1.01 -4.59 3.49
C ASP A 2 -1.70 -4.29 2.16
N GLY A 3 -3.02 -4.20 2.24
CA GLY A 3 -3.79 -3.40 1.30
C GLY A 3 -4.22 -2.21 2.12
N ASP A 4 -3.42 -1.15 2.12
CA ASP A 4 -3.98 0.19 2.31
C ASP A 4 -4.99 0.35 1.15
N THR A 5 -6.24 -0.04 1.39
CA THR A 5 -7.32 0.10 0.43
C THR A 5 -7.65 1.57 0.31
N ASN A 6 -6.96 2.24 -0.61
CA ASN A 6 -7.39 3.50 -1.19
C ASN A 6 -8.70 3.23 -1.94
N ILE A 7 -9.82 3.57 -1.31
CA ILE A 7 -11.13 3.68 -1.96
C ILE A 7 -11.01 4.77 -3.01
N VAL A 8 -11.31 4.45 -4.26
CA VAL A 8 -11.49 5.43 -5.33
C VAL A 8 -12.99 5.58 -5.52
N VAL A 9 -13.63 6.46 -4.74
CA VAL A 9 -14.84 7.22 -5.11
C VAL A 9 -14.91 8.45 -4.18
N CYS A 10 -15.04 9.63 -4.78
CA CYS A 10 -15.27 10.97 -4.21
C CYS A 10 -14.30 11.53 -3.14
N LYS A 11 -13.73 12.70 -3.46
CA LYS A 11 -12.71 13.46 -2.72
C LYS A 11 -13.19 14.10 -1.39
N ASN A 12 -14.14 13.51 -0.67
CA ASN A 12 -14.55 14.00 0.65
C ASN A 12 -14.26 12.96 1.75
N LYS A 13 -13.13 13.19 2.44
CA LYS A 13 -12.72 12.69 3.77
C LYS A 13 -13.55 11.54 4.38
N LEU A 14 -13.37 10.31 3.90
CA LEU A 14 -13.72 9.09 4.64
C LEU A 14 -12.84 8.98 5.88
N SER A 15 -13.42 8.88 7.08
CA SER A 15 -12.68 8.71 8.33
C SER A 15 -13.02 7.42 9.04
N ASN A 16 -12.15 6.44 8.82
CA ASN A 16 -12.01 5.18 9.54
C ASN A 16 -12.98 4.07 9.13
N ILE A 17 -12.38 2.99 8.63
CA ILE A 17 -12.95 1.66 8.57
C ILE A 17 -12.99 1.10 9.99
N ILE A 18 -14.18 0.85 10.54
CA ILE A 18 -14.30 0.09 11.79
C ILE A 18 -14.39 -1.39 11.43
N LYS A 19 -13.46 -2.17 11.98
CA LYS A 19 -13.34 -3.61 11.75
C LYS A 19 -13.89 -4.34 12.98
N PHE A 20 -14.94 -5.14 12.81
CA PHE A 20 -15.54 -5.94 13.88
C PHE A 20 -15.59 -7.43 13.50
N PHE A 21 -15.53 -8.29 14.52
CA PHE A 21 -16.24 -9.56 14.46
C PHE A 21 -17.71 -9.19 14.50
N PRO A 22 -18.50 -9.46 13.45
CA PRO A 22 -19.94 -9.32 13.60
C PRO A 22 -20.33 -10.30 14.70
N ASP A 23 -20.74 -9.75 15.84
CA ASP A 23 -21.68 -10.49 16.67
C ASP A 23 -22.80 -10.93 15.74
N LYS A 24 -23.16 -12.21 15.75
CA LYS A 24 -24.25 -12.74 14.94
C LYS A 24 -25.52 -11.89 15.14
N SER A 25 -25.68 -11.25 16.30
CA SER A 25 -26.76 -10.30 16.60
C SER A 25 -26.85 -9.05 15.70
N ILE A 26 -25.81 -8.73 14.92
CA ILE A 26 -25.81 -7.61 13.96
C ILE A 26 -26.61 -7.97 12.70
N ILE A 27 -26.70 -9.26 12.37
CA ILE A 27 -27.58 -9.72 11.30
C ILE A 27 -28.97 -9.93 11.93
N ARG A 28 -30.01 -9.46 11.24
CA ARG A 28 -31.38 -9.65 11.73
C ARG A 28 -31.69 -11.14 11.89
N THR A 29 -32.57 -11.43 12.84
CA THR A 29 -32.96 -12.82 13.13
C THR A 29 -33.59 -13.49 11.90
N GLU A 30 -34.34 -12.71 11.12
CA GLU A 30 -35.00 -13.14 9.88
C GLU A 30 -35.18 -11.98 8.88
N TYR A 31 -35.26 -12.31 7.60
CA TYR A 31 -35.73 -11.43 6.52
C TYR A 31 -36.42 -12.23 5.42
N GLN A 32 -37.71 -11.94 5.17
CA GLN A 32 -38.56 -12.74 4.27
C GLN A 32 -38.52 -14.22 4.67
N LYS A 33 -38.02 -15.09 3.78
CA LYS A 33 -37.83 -16.53 4.03
C LYS A 33 -36.48 -16.87 4.67
N TYR A 34 -35.58 -15.90 4.80
CA TYR A 34 -34.20 -16.17 5.22
C TYR A 34 -34.03 -16.02 6.72
N HIS A 35 -33.55 -17.07 7.38
CA HIS A 35 -33.09 -16.97 8.76
C HIS A 35 -31.65 -16.43 8.83
N ARG A 36 -31.23 -15.96 10.01
CA ARG A 36 -29.89 -15.38 10.23
C ARG A 36 -28.73 -16.25 9.70
N ASP A 37 -28.77 -17.55 9.97
CA ASP A 37 -27.69 -18.45 9.55
C ASP A 37 -27.68 -18.64 8.03
N GLU A 38 -28.84 -18.66 7.37
CA GLU A 38 -28.95 -18.68 5.90
C GLU A 38 -28.42 -17.39 5.26
N ILE A 39 -28.66 -16.22 5.88
CA ILE A 39 -28.06 -14.95 5.43
C ILE A 39 -26.53 -15.03 5.48
N LEU A 40 -25.97 -15.62 6.54
CA LEU A 40 -24.52 -15.82 6.69
C LEU A 40 -23.97 -16.81 5.67
N GLU A 41 -24.70 -17.88 5.37
CA GLU A 41 -24.34 -18.85 4.35
C GLU A 41 -24.29 -18.20 2.97
N VAL A 42 -25.32 -17.44 2.59
CA VAL A 42 -25.33 -16.68 1.33
C VAL A 42 -24.14 -15.73 1.23
N ILE A 43 -23.82 -14.98 2.30
CA ILE A 43 -22.67 -14.06 2.28
C ILE A 43 -21.36 -14.83 2.16
N ASN A 44 -21.17 -15.94 2.89
CA ASN A 44 -19.95 -16.74 2.82
C ASN A 44 -19.77 -17.39 1.45
N ASP A 45 -20.83 -17.94 0.87
CA ASP A 45 -20.83 -18.51 -0.49
C ASP A 45 -20.40 -17.44 -1.51
N VAL A 46 -21.03 -16.27 -1.49
CA VAL A 46 -20.71 -15.14 -2.37
C VAL A 46 -19.26 -14.71 -2.24
N VAL A 47 -18.73 -14.66 -1.01
CA VAL A 47 -17.31 -14.39 -0.75
C VAL A 47 -16.44 -15.46 -1.41
N ILE A 48 -16.72 -16.74 -1.22
CA ILE A 48 -15.91 -17.84 -1.76
C ILE A 48 -15.94 -17.82 -3.29
N ARG A 49 -17.13 -17.77 -3.91
CA ARG A 49 -17.31 -17.71 -5.36
C ARG A 49 -16.59 -16.51 -5.98
N THR A 50 -16.79 -15.31 -5.43
CA THR A 50 -16.10 -14.10 -5.88
C THR A 50 -14.58 -14.26 -5.80
N ASN A 51 -14.06 -14.78 -4.70
CA ASN A 51 -12.62 -14.93 -4.52
C ASN A 51 -12.00 -15.93 -5.50
N LYS A 52 -12.74 -16.99 -5.87
CA LYS A 52 -12.37 -18.00 -6.86
C LYS A 52 -12.41 -17.45 -8.28
N ILE A 53 -13.47 -16.73 -8.67
CA ILE A 53 -13.56 -16.03 -9.96
C ILE A 53 -12.38 -15.07 -10.15
N VAL A 54 -12.07 -14.25 -9.14
CA VAL A 54 -10.94 -13.32 -9.18
C VAL A 54 -9.61 -14.06 -9.34
N PHE A 55 -9.43 -15.21 -8.67
CA PHE A 55 -8.25 -16.04 -8.85
C PHE A 55 -8.10 -16.52 -10.31
N HIS A 56 -9.15 -17.07 -10.91
CA HIS A 56 -9.09 -17.52 -12.30
C HIS A 56 -8.86 -16.35 -13.25
N THR A 57 -9.52 -15.21 -13.02
CA THR A 57 -9.39 -13.99 -13.85
C THR A 57 -7.94 -13.50 -13.92
N TYR A 58 -7.24 -13.36 -12.79
CA TYR A 58 -5.83 -12.93 -12.79
C TYR A 58 -4.93 -13.90 -13.57
N ASN A 59 -5.14 -15.22 -13.40
CA ASN A 59 -4.31 -16.22 -14.06
C ASN A 59 -4.62 -16.34 -15.55
N PHE A 60 -5.90 -16.30 -15.93
CA PHE A 60 -6.34 -16.27 -17.33
C PHE A 60 -5.77 -15.04 -18.03
N LEU A 61 -5.95 -13.85 -17.44
CA LEU A 61 -5.44 -12.60 -18.00
C LEU A 61 -3.94 -12.68 -18.23
N LYS A 62 -3.18 -13.18 -17.25
CA LYS A 62 -1.73 -13.37 -17.44
C LYS A 62 -1.42 -14.35 -18.56
N LEU A 63 -2.04 -15.52 -18.59
CA LEU A 63 -1.78 -16.52 -19.63
C LEU A 63 -2.13 -15.99 -21.03
N TYR A 64 -3.24 -15.25 -21.15
CA TYR A 64 -3.69 -14.63 -22.39
C TYR A 64 -2.71 -13.55 -22.88
N ILE A 65 -2.26 -12.64 -22.00
CA ILE A 65 -1.28 -11.63 -22.38
C ILE A 65 0.06 -12.25 -22.80
N LEU A 66 0.49 -13.34 -22.16
CA LEU A 66 1.70 -14.06 -22.60
C LEU A 66 1.50 -14.73 -23.97
N HIS A 67 0.31 -15.27 -24.25
CA HIS A 67 0.00 -15.82 -25.56
C HIS A 67 0.04 -14.75 -26.66
N LEU A 68 -0.57 -13.59 -26.42
CA LEU A 68 -0.51 -12.47 -27.36
C LEU A 68 0.94 -12.01 -27.58
N HIS A 69 1.74 -11.97 -26.50
CA HIS A 69 3.15 -11.60 -26.57
C HIS A 69 3.95 -12.56 -27.46
N ASP A 70 3.78 -13.87 -27.28
CA ASP A 70 4.49 -14.90 -28.05
C ASP A 70 4.09 -14.94 -29.52
N GLN A 71 2.95 -14.35 -29.89
CA GLN A 71 2.47 -14.22 -31.27
C GLN A 71 2.70 -12.81 -31.83
N ASP A 72 3.39 -11.94 -31.10
CA ASP A 72 3.59 -10.51 -31.39
C ASP A 72 2.29 -9.75 -31.71
N LEU A 73 1.18 -10.16 -31.10
CA LEU A 73 -0.12 -9.53 -31.25
C LEU A 73 -0.26 -8.32 -30.32
N LYS A 74 -1.02 -7.32 -30.77
CA LYS A 74 -1.32 -6.12 -29.99
C LYS A 74 -2.12 -6.48 -28.74
N PHE A 75 -1.72 -5.93 -27.59
CA PHE A 75 -2.45 -6.13 -26.35
C PHE A 75 -3.77 -5.34 -26.34
N PRO A 76 -4.86 -5.92 -25.79
CA PRO A 76 -6.09 -5.18 -25.57
C PRO A 76 -5.90 -4.13 -24.47
N ILE A 77 -6.74 -3.11 -24.48
CA ILE A 77 -6.84 -2.17 -23.35
C ILE A 77 -7.46 -2.93 -22.18
N ILE A 78 -6.71 -3.07 -21.08
CA ILE A 78 -7.17 -3.79 -19.89
C ILE A 78 -8.01 -2.82 -19.05
N ASP A 79 -9.24 -2.59 -19.48
CA ASP A 79 -10.23 -1.80 -18.74
C ASP A 79 -11.20 -2.70 -17.94
N ARG A 80 -12.13 -2.06 -17.23
CA ARG A 80 -13.14 -2.75 -16.42
C ARG A 80 -13.99 -3.70 -17.26
N ASP A 81 -14.38 -3.28 -18.46
CA ASP A 81 -15.30 -4.04 -19.30
C ASP A 81 -14.58 -5.25 -19.91
N PHE A 82 -13.33 -5.11 -20.35
CA PHE A 82 -12.49 -6.21 -20.82
C PHE A 82 -12.27 -7.27 -19.73
N VAL A 83 -11.93 -6.85 -18.50
CA VAL A 83 -11.77 -7.78 -17.37
C VAL A 83 -13.09 -8.48 -17.05
N TYR A 84 -14.22 -7.78 -17.15
CA TYR A 84 -15.53 -8.40 -16.94
C TYR A 84 -15.88 -9.40 -18.05
N MET A 85 -15.49 -9.16 -19.30
CA MET A 85 -15.64 -10.13 -20.39
C MET A 85 -14.83 -11.41 -20.11
N ILE A 86 -13.61 -11.29 -19.59
CA ILE A 86 -12.85 -12.46 -19.13
C ILE A 86 -13.62 -13.23 -18.05
N MET A 87 -14.18 -12.52 -17.06
CA MET A 87 -14.98 -13.17 -16.01
C MET A 87 -16.17 -13.93 -16.62
N THR A 88 -16.87 -13.36 -17.59
CA THR A 88 -18.01 -14.03 -18.23
C THR A 88 -17.63 -15.28 -19.04
N VAL A 89 -16.41 -15.34 -19.58
CA VAL A 89 -15.90 -16.56 -20.26
C VAL A 89 -15.53 -17.64 -19.26
N LEU A 90 -15.10 -17.25 -18.05
CA LEU A 90 -14.65 -18.16 -16.99
C LEU A 90 -15.79 -18.72 -16.13
N THR A 91 -17.00 -18.16 -16.22
CA THR A 91 -18.12 -18.49 -15.34
C THR A 91 -19.31 -19.05 -16.09
N THR A 92 -20.17 -19.76 -15.36
CA THR A 92 -21.47 -20.21 -15.85
C THR A 92 -22.58 -19.29 -15.33
N ARG A 93 -23.70 -19.24 -16.06
CA ARG A 93 -24.92 -18.54 -15.66
C ARG A 93 -26.13 -19.39 -15.93
N GLU A 94 -27.04 -19.42 -14.96
CA GLU A 94 -28.36 -20.03 -15.12
C GLU A 94 -29.27 -19.11 -15.96
N GLU A 95 -29.25 -17.80 -15.71
CA GLU A 95 -30.08 -16.83 -16.41
C GLU A 95 -29.33 -16.11 -17.54
N LYS A 96 -29.61 -16.50 -18.79
CA LYS A 96 -29.09 -15.83 -20.01
C LYS A 96 -29.91 -14.59 -20.40
N ARG A 97 -30.17 -13.69 -19.45
CA ARG A 97 -30.90 -12.43 -19.71
C ARG A 97 -29.93 -11.26 -19.87
N GLY A 98 -29.98 -10.56 -20.99
CA GLY A 98 -29.15 -9.37 -21.24
C GLY A 98 -29.28 -8.81 -22.65
N ALA A 99 -28.95 -7.54 -22.82
CA ALA A 99 -28.86 -6.91 -24.13
C ALA A 99 -27.72 -7.54 -24.96
N LYS A 100 -27.93 -7.71 -26.26
CA LYS A 100 -26.89 -8.23 -27.17
C LYS A 100 -25.66 -7.30 -27.14
N PRO A 101 -24.44 -7.82 -26.96
CA PRO A 101 -23.22 -7.02 -27.02
C PRO A 101 -23.05 -6.35 -28.39
N SER A 102 -22.31 -5.23 -28.44
CA SER A 102 -21.93 -4.60 -29.71
C SER A 102 -21.06 -5.53 -30.56
N LYS A 103 -20.99 -5.29 -31.88
CA LYS A 103 -20.21 -6.10 -32.82
C LYS A 103 -18.75 -6.27 -32.39
N ASP A 104 -18.10 -5.20 -31.96
CA ASP A 104 -16.70 -5.25 -31.49
C ASP A 104 -16.54 -6.07 -30.21
N LYS A 105 -17.51 -5.98 -29.29
CA LYS A 105 -17.52 -6.80 -28.06
C LYS A 105 -17.74 -8.27 -28.38
N LEU A 106 -18.53 -8.59 -29.41
CA LEU A 106 -18.71 -9.98 -29.86
C LEU A 106 -17.42 -10.57 -30.44
N ALA A 107 -16.67 -9.80 -31.24
CA ALA A 107 -15.38 -10.25 -31.77
C ALA A 107 -14.37 -10.53 -30.65
N MET A 108 -14.17 -9.59 -29.73
CA MET A 108 -13.28 -9.80 -28.57
C MET A 108 -13.73 -10.98 -27.69
N LEU A 109 -15.04 -11.16 -27.49
CA LEU A 109 -15.55 -12.30 -26.74
C LEU A 109 -15.24 -13.62 -27.45
N SER A 110 -15.40 -13.67 -28.78
CA SER A 110 -15.04 -14.83 -29.60
C SER A 110 -13.56 -15.21 -29.44
N ASP A 111 -12.66 -14.22 -29.48
CA ASP A 111 -11.22 -14.44 -29.29
C ASP A 111 -10.91 -14.99 -27.89
N LEU A 112 -11.51 -14.40 -26.85
CA LEU A 112 -11.37 -14.85 -25.47
C LEU A 112 -11.91 -16.26 -25.27
N THR A 113 -13.08 -16.58 -25.84
CA THR A 113 -13.69 -17.93 -25.80
C THR A 113 -12.84 -18.95 -26.52
N THR A 114 -12.28 -18.60 -27.68
CA THR A 114 -11.40 -19.48 -28.46
C THR A 114 -10.14 -19.78 -27.67
N PHE A 115 -9.52 -18.75 -27.09
CA PHE A 115 -8.36 -18.90 -26.22
C PHE A 115 -8.68 -19.74 -24.98
N TYR A 116 -9.83 -19.49 -24.33
CA TYR A 116 -10.29 -20.25 -23.18
C TYR A 116 -10.40 -21.73 -23.49
N ASN A 117 -11.17 -22.09 -24.53
CA ASN A 117 -11.39 -23.48 -24.93
C ASN A 117 -10.08 -24.19 -25.26
N LYS A 118 -9.16 -23.51 -25.95
CA LYS A 118 -7.90 -24.10 -26.40
C LYS A 118 -6.86 -24.26 -25.28
N PHE A 119 -6.72 -23.26 -24.40
CA PHE A 119 -5.56 -23.19 -23.51
C PHE A 119 -5.90 -23.24 -22.02
N TYR A 120 -7.09 -22.79 -21.62
CA TYR A 120 -7.45 -22.64 -20.21
C TYR A 120 -8.43 -23.70 -19.71
N ALA A 121 -9.51 -23.97 -20.46
CA ALA A 121 -10.49 -25.01 -20.13
C ALA A 121 -9.85 -26.40 -19.89
N PRO A 122 -8.82 -26.84 -20.66
CA PRO A 122 -8.16 -28.12 -20.39
C PRO A 122 -7.38 -28.18 -19.06
N LEU A 123 -7.23 -27.05 -18.36
CA LEU A 123 -6.59 -26.98 -17.04
C LEU A 123 -7.60 -27.13 -15.90
N LEU A 124 -8.90 -27.09 -16.19
CA LEU A 124 -10.00 -27.06 -15.22
C LEU A 124 -10.65 -28.44 -15.08
N THR A 125 -11.28 -28.66 -13.93
CA THR A 125 -12.31 -29.70 -13.75
C THR A 125 -13.65 -29.06 -13.39
N GLU A 126 -14.71 -29.85 -13.29
CA GLU A 126 -16.05 -29.38 -12.89
C GLU A 126 -16.01 -28.58 -11.58
N ASP A 127 -15.28 -29.07 -10.58
CA ASP A 127 -15.06 -28.38 -9.30
C ASP A 127 -14.44 -27.00 -9.42
N ASP A 128 -13.79 -26.64 -10.54
CA ASP A 128 -13.17 -25.33 -10.75
C ASP A 128 -14.13 -24.33 -11.39
N ILE A 129 -15.19 -24.80 -12.05
CA ILE A 129 -16.20 -23.96 -12.69
C ILE A 129 -17.04 -23.27 -11.59
N VAL A 130 -17.36 -22.00 -11.78
CA VAL A 130 -18.10 -21.19 -10.79
C VAL A 130 -19.22 -20.43 -11.49
N SER A 131 -20.42 -20.46 -10.90
CA SER A 131 -21.51 -19.59 -11.30
C SER A 131 -21.28 -18.15 -10.80
N ASP A 132 -21.43 -17.17 -11.68
CA ASP A 132 -21.45 -15.75 -11.32
C ASP A 132 -22.85 -15.20 -11.05
N ASP A 133 -23.84 -16.07 -10.86
CA ASP A 133 -25.21 -15.67 -10.59
C ASP A 133 -25.30 -14.75 -9.36
N LYS A 134 -26.00 -13.64 -9.54
CA LYS A 134 -26.18 -12.53 -8.58
C LYS A 134 -24.90 -11.77 -8.19
N LEU A 135 -23.75 -12.04 -8.80
CA LEU A 135 -22.46 -11.42 -8.47
C LEU A 135 -22.10 -10.21 -9.36
N SER A 136 -22.92 -9.87 -10.35
CA SER A 136 -22.60 -8.86 -11.37
C SER A 136 -22.17 -7.51 -10.79
N TYR A 137 -22.86 -7.00 -9.78
CA TYR A 137 -22.52 -5.74 -9.10
C TYR A 137 -21.18 -5.83 -8.36
N ILE A 138 -20.93 -6.95 -7.66
CA ILE A 138 -19.70 -7.18 -6.90
C ILE A 138 -18.51 -7.25 -7.87
N LEU A 139 -18.63 -8.06 -8.92
CA LEU A 139 -17.58 -8.33 -9.89
C LEU A 139 -17.28 -7.09 -10.75
N LYS A 140 -18.30 -6.52 -11.39
CA LYS A 140 -18.11 -5.43 -12.36
C LYS A 140 -17.73 -4.12 -11.69
N ASN A 141 -18.38 -3.74 -10.60
CA ASN A 141 -18.17 -2.42 -10.00
C ASN A 141 -16.95 -2.35 -9.09
N TYR A 142 -16.53 -3.47 -8.50
CA TYR A 142 -15.44 -3.49 -7.52
C TYR A 142 -14.26 -4.34 -7.96
N GLU A 143 -14.43 -5.65 -8.16
CA GLU A 143 -13.30 -6.54 -8.40
C GLU A 143 -12.59 -6.26 -9.73
N CYS A 144 -13.33 -5.98 -10.82
CA CYS A 144 -12.74 -5.58 -12.11
C CYS A 144 -11.94 -4.28 -11.98
N VAL A 145 -12.49 -3.28 -11.28
CA VAL A 145 -11.81 -2.00 -11.04
C VAL A 145 -10.53 -2.20 -10.23
N ASP A 146 -10.56 -3.04 -9.19
CA ASP A 146 -9.39 -3.35 -8.38
C ASP A 146 -8.33 -4.12 -9.17
N ILE A 147 -8.71 -5.05 -10.07
CA ILE A 147 -7.78 -5.76 -10.97
C ILE A 147 -7.02 -4.78 -11.86
N VAL A 148 -7.74 -3.93 -12.60
CA VAL A 148 -7.15 -2.92 -13.49
C VAL A 148 -6.23 -1.99 -12.71
N LYS A 149 -6.70 -1.48 -11.57
CA LYS A 149 -5.92 -0.59 -10.71
C LYS A 149 -4.65 -1.24 -10.20
N ASN A 150 -4.69 -2.53 -9.82
CA ASN A 150 -3.51 -3.23 -9.34
C ASN A 150 -2.44 -3.38 -10.44
N ILE A 151 -2.85 -3.64 -11.68
CA ILE A 151 -1.95 -3.71 -12.84
C ILE A 151 -1.29 -2.34 -13.06
N ASP A 152 -2.10 -1.30 -13.17
CA ASP A 152 -1.66 0.08 -13.34
C ASP A 152 -0.66 0.51 -12.25
N VAL A 153 -1.00 0.29 -10.98
CA VAL A 153 -0.14 0.65 -9.84
C VAL A 153 1.15 -0.15 -9.86
N ASN A 154 1.11 -1.45 -10.17
CA ASN A 154 2.32 -2.27 -10.27
C ASN A 154 3.32 -1.69 -11.27
N ILE A 155 2.84 -1.23 -12.44
CA ILE A 155 3.70 -0.61 -13.45
C ILE A 155 4.19 0.75 -12.97
N ARG A 156 3.29 1.63 -12.51
CA ARG A 156 3.63 3.00 -12.06
C ARG A 156 4.71 3.01 -10.97
N GLU A 157 4.61 2.11 -10.01
CA GLU A 157 5.48 2.09 -8.84
C GLU A 157 6.79 1.33 -9.07
N HIS A 158 6.84 0.39 -10.02
CA HIS A 158 7.97 -0.55 -10.11
C HIS A 158 8.70 -0.60 -11.44
N PHE A 159 8.16 -0.03 -12.54
CA PHE A 159 8.82 -0.06 -13.84
C PHE A 159 10.26 0.48 -13.77
N THR A 160 10.44 1.67 -13.23
CA THR A 160 11.76 2.32 -13.10
C THR A 160 12.72 1.50 -12.24
N ASP A 161 12.21 0.87 -11.20
CA ASP A 161 13.03 0.03 -10.30
C ASP A 161 13.44 -1.27 -10.97
N HIS A 162 12.60 -1.82 -11.86
CA HIS A 162 12.94 -2.99 -12.67
C HIS A 162 14.00 -2.67 -13.72
N VAL A 163 13.95 -1.49 -14.37
CA VAL A 163 15.03 -1.02 -15.25
C VAL A 163 16.33 -0.88 -14.48
N ARG A 164 16.32 -0.19 -13.34
CA ARG A 164 17.51 -0.03 -12.47
C ARG A 164 18.07 -1.37 -12.02
N LYS A 165 17.19 -2.32 -11.68
CA LYS A 165 17.56 -3.68 -11.32
C LYS A 165 18.24 -4.40 -12.47
N TYR A 166 17.66 -4.37 -13.67
CA TYR A 166 18.27 -4.98 -14.85
C TYR A 166 19.67 -4.42 -15.11
N VAL A 167 19.84 -3.09 -15.10
CA VAL A 167 21.15 -2.44 -15.27
C VAL A 167 22.15 -2.90 -14.20
N ASN A 168 21.71 -2.98 -12.94
CA ASN A 168 22.57 -3.46 -11.84
C ASN A 168 23.07 -4.89 -12.07
N LEU A 169 22.20 -5.77 -12.57
CA LEU A 169 22.52 -7.17 -12.89
C LEU A 169 23.39 -7.28 -14.15
N PHE A 170 23.01 -6.57 -15.21
CA PHE A 170 23.73 -6.56 -16.48
C PHE A 170 25.20 -6.16 -16.29
N TYR A 171 25.47 -5.12 -15.50
CA TYR A 171 26.84 -4.66 -15.22
C TYR A 171 27.51 -5.30 -14.01
N LYS A 172 26.87 -6.26 -13.32
CA LYS A 172 27.41 -6.93 -12.12
C LYS A 172 27.91 -5.93 -11.06
N ILE A 173 27.13 -4.88 -10.83
CA ILE A 173 27.55 -3.73 -10.00
C ILE A 173 27.89 -4.18 -8.57
N LYS A 174 27.14 -5.14 -8.03
CA LYS A 174 27.37 -5.67 -6.69
C LYS A 174 28.74 -6.34 -6.58
N GLU A 175 29.07 -7.25 -7.49
CA GLU A 175 30.36 -7.95 -7.55
C GLU A 175 31.51 -6.94 -7.66
N LYS A 176 31.39 -5.94 -8.54
CA LYS A 176 32.39 -4.88 -8.69
C LYS A 176 32.62 -4.07 -7.41
N LYS A 177 31.57 -3.82 -6.62
CA LYS A 177 31.70 -3.13 -5.34
C LYS A 177 32.33 -4.02 -4.28
N GLU A 178 31.99 -5.30 -4.26
CA GLU A 178 32.59 -6.29 -3.36
C GLU A 178 34.10 -6.43 -3.62
N LEU A 179 34.53 -6.43 -4.88
CA LEU A 179 35.96 -6.41 -5.25
C LEU A 179 36.71 -5.19 -4.68
N ILE A 180 36.11 -3.99 -4.77
CA ILE A 180 36.71 -2.78 -4.20
C ILE A 180 36.78 -2.86 -2.67
N MET A 181 35.69 -3.32 -2.03
CA MET A 181 35.63 -3.42 -0.57
C MET A 181 36.65 -4.42 -0.02
N ASN A 182 36.84 -5.55 -0.71
CA ASN A 182 37.73 -6.63 -0.29
C ASN A 182 39.20 -6.38 -0.62
N ASN A 183 39.52 -5.37 -1.43
CA ASN A 183 40.89 -5.06 -1.77
C ASN A 183 41.66 -4.58 -0.51
N LYS A 184 42.69 -5.33 -0.11
CA LYS A 184 43.50 -5.03 1.08
C LYS A 184 44.50 -3.88 0.87
N THR A 185 44.83 -3.54 -0.38
CA THR A 185 45.81 -2.48 -0.69
C THR A 185 45.20 -1.07 -0.64
N LEU A 186 43.87 -0.96 -0.70
CA LEU A 186 43.18 0.32 -0.67
C LEU A 186 42.83 0.75 0.75
N SER A 187 43.07 2.01 1.05
CA SER A 187 42.58 2.66 2.28
C SER A 187 41.05 2.75 2.29
N THR A 188 40.48 2.96 3.48
CA THR A 188 39.03 3.13 3.64
C THR A 188 38.51 4.35 2.86
N ALA A 189 39.31 5.41 2.72
CA ALA A 189 38.95 6.61 1.97
C ALA A 189 38.91 6.34 0.46
N GLU A 190 39.94 5.66 -0.08
CA GLU A 190 40.02 5.30 -1.49
C GLU A 190 38.90 4.35 -1.90
N LYS A 191 38.58 3.36 -1.06
CA LYS A 191 37.44 2.46 -1.27
C LYS A 191 36.13 3.24 -1.42
N LYS A 192 35.89 4.21 -0.54
CA LYS A 192 34.67 5.05 -0.60
C LYS A 192 34.62 5.86 -1.88
N GLU A 193 35.74 6.47 -2.27
CA GLU A 193 35.79 7.30 -3.48
C GLU A 193 35.61 6.48 -4.76
N LEU A 194 36.24 5.32 -4.86
CA LEU A 194 36.04 4.40 -5.99
C LEU A 194 34.59 3.89 -6.08
N ILE A 195 33.96 3.58 -4.94
CA ILE A 195 32.55 3.20 -4.91
C ILE A 195 31.66 4.38 -5.33
N ARG A 196 31.98 5.61 -4.90
CA ARG A 196 31.27 6.84 -5.31
C ARG A 196 31.33 7.02 -6.82
N LYS A 197 32.54 6.98 -7.41
CA LYS A 197 32.75 7.07 -8.87
C LYS A 197 32.00 5.97 -9.63
N LYS A 198 32.02 4.72 -9.14
CA LYS A 198 31.24 3.63 -9.75
C LYS A 198 29.73 3.86 -9.65
N ASN A 199 29.24 4.37 -8.51
CA ASN A 199 27.82 4.68 -8.35
C ASN A 199 27.37 5.77 -9.33
N GLU A 200 28.16 6.84 -9.43
CA GLU A 200 27.92 7.95 -10.35
C GLU A 200 27.83 7.45 -11.79
N LEU A 201 28.83 6.69 -12.25
CA LEU A 201 28.85 6.09 -13.58
C LEU A 201 27.57 5.31 -13.91
N TYR A 202 27.18 4.37 -13.06
CA TYR A 202 26.00 3.53 -13.34
C TYR A 202 24.68 4.25 -13.07
N ASN A 203 24.67 5.32 -12.29
CA ASN A 203 23.49 6.17 -12.14
C ASN A 203 23.27 7.03 -13.38
N ASN A 204 24.33 7.51 -14.03
CA ASN A 204 24.25 8.19 -15.33
C ASN A 204 23.66 7.26 -16.39
N ILE A 205 24.12 6.00 -16.46
CA ILE A 205 23.55 5.00 -17.40
C ILE A 205 22.05 4.78 -17.13
N LYS A 206 21.64 4.65 -15.87
CA LYS A 206 20.21 4.49 -15.52
C LYS A 206 19.39 5.73 -15.84
N TYR A 207 19.99 6.91 -15.68
CA TYR A 207 19.36 8.18 -16.01
C TYR A 207 19.14 8.27 -17.53
N ASP A 208 20.16 8.02 -18.34
CA ASP A 208 20.08 8.12 -19.80
C ASP A 208 19.09 7.10 -20.41
N ILE A 209 18.93 5.93 -19.80
CA ILE A 209 17.89 4.97 -20.22
C ILE A 209 16.47 5.49 -19.96
N LEU A 210 16.27 6.28 -18.90
CA LEU A 210 14.96 6.75 -18.42
C LEU A 210 14.75 8.26 -18.62
N SER A 211 15.61 8.91 -19.40
CA SER A 211 15.57 10.34 -19.69
C SER A 211 15.24 10.58 -21.16
N THR A 212 14.68 11.75 -21.44
CA THR A 212 14.49 12.31 -22.79
C THR A 212 15.54 13.35 -23.13
N ASP A 213 16.45 13.65 -22.19
CA ASP A 213 17.53 14.63 -22.37
C ASP A 213 18.41 14.26 -23.58
N VAL A 214 18.62 15.24 -24.46
CA VAL A 214 19.45 15.13 -25.66
C VAL A 214 20.92 14.91 -25.27
N ASN A 215 21.33 15.49 -24.14
CA ASN A 215 22.70 15.41 -23.64
C ASN A 215 22.86 14.22 -22.69
N CYS A 216 23.37 13.10 -23.21
CA CYS A 216 23.68 11.91 -22.40
C CYS A 216 24.76 12.20 -21.35
N LYS A 217 24.54 11.73 -20.12
CA LYS A 217 25.51 11.86 -19.02
C LYS A 217 26.55 10.74 -18.98
N SER A 218 26.33 9.66 -19.72
CA SER A 218 27.22 8.50 -19.79
C SER A 218 28.28 8.66 -20.87
N ASP A 219 29.45 8.06 -20.64
CA ASP A 219 30.51 7.97 -21.66
C ASP A 219 29.98 7.34 -22.97
N ALA A 220 30.53 7.79 -24.10
CA ALA A 220 30.16 7.34 -25.45
C ALA A 220 30.14 5.81 -25.62
N LYS A 221 31.06 5.10 -24.95
CA LYS A 221 31.15 3.63 -24.98
C LYS A 221 29.88 2.91 -24.46
N TYR A 222 29.05 3.57 -23.67
CA TYR A 222 27.80 2.99 -23.14
C TYR A 222 26.59 3.28 -24.03
N LEU A 223 26.66 4.26 -24.92
CA LEU A 223 25.50 4.74 -25.72
C LEU A 223 24.88 3.64 -26.56
N LYS A 224 25.69 2.81 -27.22
CA LYS A 224 25.19 1.64 -27.99
C LYS A 224 24.36 0.70 -27.13
N THR A 225 24.80 0.45 -25.90
CA THR A 225 24.07 -0.44 -24.98
C THR A 225 22.83 0.24 -24.41
N ILE A 226 22.91 1.53 -24.11
CA ILE A 226 21.78 2.34 -23.64
C ILE A 226 20.66 2.33 -24.68
N ASN A 227 20.97 2.66 -25.94
CA ASN A 227 20.00 2.68 -27.03
C ASN A 227 19.38 1.30 -27.24
N ARG A 228 20.19 0.23 -27.29
CA ARG A 228 19.65 -1.14 -27.38
C ARG A 228 18.67 -1.48 -26.26
N ILE A 229 18.93 -1.03 -25.03
CA ILE A 229 18.01 -1.23 -23.91
C ILE A 229 16.74 -0.41 -24.12
N ARG A 230 16.87 0.88 -24.48
CA ARG A 230 15.75 1.79 -24.73
C ARG A 230 14.84 1.25 -25.82
N ASP A 231 15.38 0.84 -26.96
CA ASP A 231 14.63 0.32 -28.11
C ASP A 231 13.80 -0.92 -27.74
N ALA A 232 14.30 -1.72 -26.80
CA ALA A 232 13.61 -2.92 -26.37
C ALA A 232 12.53 -2.67 -25.29
N ILE A 233 12.61 -1.57 -24.52
CA ILE A 233 11.75 -1.36 -23.34
C ILE A 233 10.90 -0.10 -23.42
N LEU A 234 11.17 0.84 -24.31
CA LEU A 234 10.36 2.04 -24.47
C LEU A 234 9.34 1.79 -25.59
N PRO A 235 8.04 1.96 -25.31
CA PRO A 235 6.99 1.56 -26.25
C PRO A 235 6.88 2.46 -27.49
N TYR A 236 7.44 3.67 -27.44
CA TYR A 236 7.40 4.69 -28.49
C TYR A 236 8.44 5.78 -28.21
N GLY A 237 8.64 6.70 -29.17
CA GLY A 237 9.57 7.83 -29.05
C GLY A 237 9.00 9.09 -28.39
N ASP A 238 7.68 9.34 -28.55
CA ASP A 238 7.05 10.58 -28.06
C ASP A 238 6.39 10.39 -26.69
N PHE A 239 6.94 11.02 -25.65
CA PHE A 239 6.45 10.88 -24.27
C PHE A 239 5.63 12.08 -23.81
N ALA A 240 4.60 11.86 -22.98
CA ALA A 240 3.84 12.95 -22.41
C ALA A 240 4.73 13.91 -21.59
N LYS A 241 4.65 15.20 -21.90
CA LYS A 241 5.50 16.27 -21.33
C LYS A 241 7.00 16.02 -21.56
N ASP A 242 7.35 15.31 -22.61
CA ASP A 242 8.73 14.92 -22.90
C ASP A 242 9.42 14.32 -21.67
N ASN A 243 8.71 13.44 -20.95
CA ASN A 243 9.20 12.88 -19.70
C ASN A 243 8.66 11.46 -19.50
N ILE A 244 9.55 10.48 -19.63
CA ILE A 244 9.25 9.05 -19.48
C ILE A 244 8.59 8.74 -18.13
N ILE A 245 9.06 9.34 -17.03
CA ILE A 245 8.52 9.10 -15.68
C ILE A 245 7.10 9.62 -15.55
N TYR A 246 6.82 10.79 -16.14
CA TYR A 246 5.47 11.34 -16.17
C TYR A 246 4.56 10.49 -17.06
N ASP A 247 5.04 10.05 -18.21
CA ASP A 247 4.29 9.22 -19.14
C ASP A 247 3.89 7.87 -18.55
N ILE A 248 4.81 7.17 -17.88
CA ILE A 248 4.53 5.93 -17.12
C ILE A 248 3.39 6.17 -16.10
N LYS A 249 3.39 7.31 -15.41
CA LYS A 249 2.34 7.65 -14.44
C LYS A 249 0.99 7.91 -15.11
N LYS A 250 0.99 8.49 -16.31
CA LYS A 250 -0.21 8.84 -17.08
C LYS A 250 -0.81 7.61 -17.79
N SER A 251 0.03 6.83 -18.49
CA SER A 251 -0.35 5.76 -19.40
C SER A 251 0.40 4.45 -19.11
N PRO A 252 0.26 3.86 -17.90
CA PRO A 252 1.08 2.74 -17.48
C PRO A 252 0.95 1.49 -18.36
N GLN A 253 -0.25 1.18 -18.88
CA GLN A 253 -0.47 -0.05 -19.65
C GLN A 253 0.36 -0.13 -20.94
N ASN A 254 0.77 1.01 -21.50
CA ASN A 254 1.67 1.06 -22.66
C ASN A 254 3.03 0.39 -22.36
N TYR A 255 3.44 0.37 -21.09
CA TYR A 255 4.70 -0.24 -20.63
C TYR A 255 4.53 -1.71 -20.19
N LEU A 256 3.36 -2.33 -20.42
CA LEU A 256 3.15 -3.74 -20.05
C LEU A 256 4.02 -4.69 -20.88
N LYS A 257 4.10 -4.50 -22.20
CA LYS A 257 5.03 -5.27 -23.07
C LYS A 257 6.47 -5.08 -22.60
N SER A 258 6.85 -3.84 -22.29
CA SER A 258 8.16 -3.49 -21.75
C SER A 258 8.50 -4.24 -20.45
N MET A 259 7.54 -4.41 -19.53
CA MET A 259 7.73 -5.19 -18.31
C MET A 259 7.99 -6.67 -18.61
N ILE A 260 7.32 -7.25 -19.61
CA ILE A 260 7.55 -8.63 -20.06
C ILE A 260 8.96 -8.76 -20.64
N VAL A 261 9.35 -7.85 -21.54
CA VAL A 261 10.67 -7.81 -22.17
C VAL A 261 11.78 -7.68 -21.13
N LEU A 262 11.66 -6.75 -20.18
CA LEU A 262 12.63 -6.59 -19.08
C LEU A 262 12.79 -7.87 -18.25
N ASN A 263 11.69 -8.59 -18.03
CA ASN A 263 11.72 -9.84 -17.29
C ASN A 263 12.39 -10.96 -18.09
N GLY A 264 12.16 -11.01 -19.41
CA GLY A 264 12.86 -11.88 -20.36
C GLY A 264 14.35 -11.61 -20.40
N MET A 265 14.77 -10.33 -20.49
CA MET A 265 16.19 -9.96 -20.46
C MET A 265 16.91 -10.42 -19.18
N ILE A 266 16.22 -10.49 -18.03
CA ILE A 266 16.80 -11.05 -16.79
C ILE A 266 16.91 -12.58 -16.89
N GLN A 267 15.97 -13.26 -17.54
CA GLN A 267 16.04 -14.70 -17.78
C GLN A 267 17.20 -15.03 -18.73
N ASP A 268 17.38 -14.27 -19.81
CA ASP A 268 18.52 -14.43 -20.71
C ASP A 268 19.86 -14.27 -19.97
N LEU A 269 19.93 -13.34 -19.00
CA LEU A 269 21.11 -13.18 -18.15
C LEU A 269 21.35 -14.41 -17.26
N ASN A 270 20.29 -15.02 -16.75
CA ASN A 270 20.38 -16.25 -15.95
C ASN A 270 20.91 -17.42 -16.78
N GLU A 271 20.38 -17.59 -17.99
CA GLU A 271 20.80 -18.65 -18.92
C GLU A 271 22.25 -18.44 -19.38
N LYS A 272 22.61 -17.22 -19.82
CA LYS A 272 23.96 -16.92 -20.34
C LYS A 272 25.06 -16.94 -19.29
N ARG A 273 24.73 -16.78 -18.00
CA ARG A 273 25.71 -16.64 -16.92
C ARG A 273 25.60 -17.72 -15.86
N GLU A 274 24.70 -18.69 -16.05
CA GLU A 274 24.39 -19.74 -15.07
C GLU A 274 24.11 -19.15 -13.67
N THR A 275 23.31 -18.09 -13.64
CA THR A 275 22.90 -17.41 -12.39
C THR A 275 21.42 -17.60 -12.09
N ASP A 276 21.03 -17.48 -10.82
CA ASP A 276 19.62 -17.44 -10.40
C ASP A 276 19.20 -16.03 -9.97
N TYR A 277 19.31 -15.05 -10.87
CA TYR A 277 18.78 -13.73 -10.59
C TYR A 277 17.25 -13.78 -10.53
N LYS A 278 16.72 -13.38 -9.37
CA LYS A 278 15.29 -13.36 -9.12
C LYS A 278 14.55 -12.50 -10.14
N ILE A 279 13.66 -13.09 -10.92
CA ILE A 279 12.69 -12.37 -11.79
C ILE A 279 11.56 -11.69 -10.99
N PHE A 280 10.75 -10.85 -11.65
CA PHE A 280 9.67 -10.08 -11.01
C PHE A 280 8.28 -10.40 -11.60
N GLN A 281 7.24 -10.04 -10.84
CA GLN A 281 5.86 -10.33 -11.24
C GLN A 281 5.34 -9.20 -12.13
N VAL A 282 5.20 -9.46 -13.44
CA VAL A 282 4.74 -8.46 -14.41
C VAL A 282 3.25 -8.13 -14.23
N LEU A 283 2.40 -9.16 -14.19
CA LEU A 283 0.98 -9.02 -13.89
C LEU A 283 0.69 -9.53 -12.48
N PRO A 284 0.06 -8.73 -11.59
CA PRO A 284 -0.31 -9.16 -10.25
C PRO A 284 -1.11 -10.48 -10.27
N LEU A 285 -0.88 -11.34 -9.28
CA LEU A 285 -1.59 -12.61 -9.12
C LEU A 285 -2.17 -12.76 -7.71
N ARG A 286 -3.24 -13.56 -7.59
CA ARG A 286 -3.81 -13.93 -6.30
C ARG A 286 -3.10 -15.17 -5.74
N THR A 287 -2.25 -14.97 -4.74
CA THR A 287 -1.40 -16.03 -4.17
C THR A 287 -2.01 -16.78 -2.98
N SER A 288 -2.90 -16.14 -2.23
CA SER A 288 -3.55 -16.72 -1.03
C SER A 288 -4.82 -17.44 -1.41
N ILE A 289 -5.00 -18.66 -0.91
CA ILE A 289 -6.24 -19.44 -1.03
C ILE A 289 -7.31 -18.92 -0.06
N VAL A 290 -6.90 -18.51 1.14
CA VAL A 290 -7.83 -17.96 2.14
C VAL A 290 -8.59 -16.76 1.56
N PRO A 291 -9.95 -16.77 1.61
CA PRO A 291 -10.77 -15.70 1.06
C PRO A 291 -10.43 -14.32 1.62
N ARG A 292 -10.63 -13.30 0.77
CA ARG A 292 -10.41 -11.89 1.07
C ARG A 292 -11.73 -11.14 1.08
N TYR A 293 -11.64 -9.91 1.58
CA TYR A 293 -12.75 -8.99 1.67
C TYR A 293 -13.27 -8.67 0.26
N ILE A 294 -14.57 -8.84 0.06
CA ILE A 294 -15.32 -8.31 -1.07
C ILE A 294 -16.08 -7.07 -0.62
N THR A 295 -16.58 -6.27 -1.57
CA THR A 295 -17.44 -5.11 -1.26
C THR A 295 -18.90 -5.49 -1.49
N LEU A 296 -19.77 -5.18 -0.53
CA LEU A 296 -21.21 -5.30 -0.65
C LEU A 296 -21.84 -3.92 -0.49
N ASP A 297 -22.60 -3.50 -1.49
CA ASP A 297 -23.40 -2.28 -1.51
C ASP A 297 -24.89 -2.61 -1.59
N THR A 298 -25.74 -1.58 -1.63
CA THR A 298 -27.19 -1.74 -1.74
C THR A 298 -27.58 -2.59 -2.96
N ALA A 299 -26.97 -2.36 -4.14
CA ALA A 299 -27.28 -3.12 -5.34
C ALA A 299 -26.91 -4.61 -5.20
N SER A 300 -25.77 -4.89 -4.56
CA SER A 300 -25.36 -6.25 -4.21
C SER A 300 -26.37 -6.92 -3.29
N LEU A 301 -26.86 -6.23 -2.25
CA LEU A 301 -27.88 -6.81 -1.35
C LEU A 301 -29.21 -7.08 -2.05
N VAL A 302 -29.67 -6.17 -2.91
CA VAL A 302 -30.88 -6.37 -3.72
C VAL A 302 -30.72 -7.61 -4.60
N SER A 303 -29.58 -7.73 -5.28
CA SER A 303 -29.25 -8.88 -6.14
C SER A 303 -29.25 -10.21 -5.38
N LEU A 304 -28.66 -10.22 -4.17
CA LEU A 304 -28.51 -11.43 -3.38
C LEU A 304 -29.82 -11.89 -2.73
N PHE A 305 -30.56 -10.97 -2.10
CA PHE A 305 -31.66 -11.31 -1.20
C PHE A 305 -33.06 -10.91 -1.70
N ILE A 306 -33.19 -9.92 -2.60
CA ILE A 306 -34.50 -9.34 -2.95
C ILE A 306 -34.95 -9.74 -4.36
N GLY A 307 -34.08 -9.62 -5.37
CA GLY A 307 -34.37 -10.04 -6.75
C GLY A 307 -35.43 -9.23 -7.52
N LYS A 308 -36.01 -8.18 -6.93
CA LYS A 308 -37.08 -7.37 -7.56
C LYS A 308 -36.52 -6.17 -8.33
N THR A 309 -36.87 -6.05 -9.62
CA THR A 309 -36.43 -4.98 -10.54
C THR A 309 -36.78 -3.57 -10.07
N GLU A 310 -37.88 -3.40 -9.34
CA GLU A 310 -38.33 -2.12 -8.78
C GLU A 310 -37.30 -1.50 -7.81
N TYR A 311 -36.64 -2.34 -6.99
CA TYR A 311 -35.65 -1.86 -6.03
C TYR A 311 -34.38 -1.38 -6.71
N PHE A 312 -34.08 -1.84 -7.93
CA PHE A 312 -32.97 -1.32 -8.73
C PHE A 312 -33.21 0.10 -9.26
N LYS A 313 -34.48 0.49 -9.46
CA LYS A 313 -34.83 1.84 -9.96
C LYS A 313 -34.72 2.93 -8.89
N ASN A 314 -34.96 2.59 -7.62
CA ASN A 314 -34.99 3.53 -6.49
C ASN A 314 -33.93 3.22 -5.42
N ILE A 315 -32.77 2.68 -5.81
CA ILE A 315 -31.71 2.20 -4.89
C ILE A 315 -31.28 3.26 -3.87
N THR A 316 -31.14 4.51 -4.31
CA THR A 316 -30.65 5.60 -3.45
C THR A 316 -31.66 5.95 -2.36
N ASP A 317 -32.95 5.92 -2.68
CA ASP A 317 -34.02 6.33 -1.76
C ASP A 317 -34.38 5.20 -0.79
N LYS A 318 -34.36 3.95 -1.25
CA LYS A 318 -34.70 2.76 -0.44
C LYS A 318 -33.50 2.13 0.25
N SER A 319 -32.30 2.73 0.18
CA SER A 319 -31.06 2.08 0.67
C SER A 319 -31.14 1.72 2.15
N TYR A 320 -31.68 2.61 2.98
CA TYR A 320 -31.78 2.36 4.41
C TYR A 320 -32.72 1.20 4.72
N GLU A 321 -33.89 1.17 4.08
CA GLU A 321 -34.86 0.07 4.23
C GLU A 321 -34.25 -1.27 3.81
N ILE A 322 -33.61 -1.32 2.63
CA ILE A 322 -32.93 -2.52 2.11
C ILE A 322 -31.87 -3.02 3.09
N TRP A 323 -31.08 -2.11 3.68
CA TRP A 323 -30.04 -2.50 4.63
C TRP A 323 -30.59 -2.92 5.98
N ARG A 324 -31.66 -2.27 6.46
CA ARG A 324 -32.37 -2.69 7.68
C ARG A 324 -33.02 -4.05 7.55
N CYS A 325 -33.36 -4.48 6.34
CA CYS A 325 -33.86 -5.82 6.10
C CYS A 325 -32.85 -6.88 6.54
N VAL A 326 -31.58 -6.72 6.18
CA VAL A 326 -30.53 -7.72 6.40
C VAL A 326 -29.77 -7.48 7.72
N PHE A 327 -29.58 -6.23 8.10
CA PHE A 327 -28.74 -5.82 9.23
C PHE A 327 -29.52 -5.02 10.28
N ASP A 328 -29.14 -5.22 11.54
CA ASP A 328 -29.56 -4.37 12.64
C ASP A 328 -28.72 -3.08 12.66
N LEU A 329 -29.22 -2.06 11.96
CA LEU A 329 -28.57 -0.75 11.83
C LEU A 329 -28.58 0.07 13.13
N ASP A 330 -29.34 -0.35 14.14
CA ASP A 330 -29.43 0.32 15.43
C ASP A 330 -28.22 -0.02 16.33
N LYS A 331 -27.37 -0.98 15.90
CA LYS A 331 -26.12 -1.34 16.58
C LYS A 331 -25.09 -0.21 16.51
N ARG A 332 -24.36 -0.03 17.62
CA ARG A 332 -23.28 0.97 17.79
C ARG A 332 -22.22 0.95 16.68
N CYS A 333 -22.02 -0.17 15.99
CA CYS A 333 -21.05 -0.26 14.90
C CYS A 333 -21.42 0.59 13.66
N PHE A 334 -22.71 0.87 13.44
CA PHE A 334 -23.20 1.74 12.38
C PHE A 334 -23.36 3.21 12.83
N ILE A 335 -23.42 3.44 14.14
CA ILE A 335 -23.69 4.76 14.72
C ILE A 335 -22.39 5.43 15.15
N ARG A 336 -22.09 6.60 14.57
CA ARG A 336 -20.95 7.43 14.97
C ARG A 336 -21.23 8.91 14.84
N LYS A 337 -20.93 9.69 15.89
CA LYS A 337 -21.08 11.16 15.90
C LYS A 337 -20.42 11.79 14.66
N ASN A 338 -21.14 12.70 14.00
CA ASN A 338 -20.71 13.42 12.81
C ASN A 338 -20.41 12.53 11.58
N HIS A 339 -20.96 11.33 11.53
CA HIS A 339 -20.84 10.44 10.38
C HIS A 339 -22.17 9.78 10.02
N LYS A 340 -22.35 9.45 8.74
CA LYS A 340 -23.47 8.65 8.23
C LYS A 340 -22.97 7.35 7.63
N PHE A 341 -23.76 6.29 7.77
CA PHE A 341 -23.52 5.03 7.09
C PHE A 341 -23.89 5.18 5.61
N ILE A 342 -22.96 4.82 4.72
CA ILE A 342 -23.16 4.98 3.28
C ILE A 342 -23.66 3.70 2.59
N HIS A 343 -24.27 2.79 3.36
CA HIS A 343 -24.90 1.59 2.79
C HIS A 343 -23.91 0.73 1.97
N MET A 344 -22.70 0.59 2.51
CA MET A 344 -21.62 -0.20 1.94
C MET A 344 -20.74 -0.81 3.04
N ILE A 345 -20.43 -2.09 2.89
CA ILE A 345 -19.48 -2.81 3.76
C ILE A 345 -18.42 -3.52 2.92
N LYS A 346 -17.29 -3.84 3.55
CA LYS A 346 -16.36 -4.86 3.04
C LYS A 346 -16.31 -6.04 4.00
N THR A 347 -16.47 -7.26 3.50
CA THR A 347 -16.53 -8.46 4.33
C THR A 347 -15.80 -9.62 3.68
N ASP A 348 -15.16 -10.47 4.50
CA ASP A 348 -14.66 -11.78 4.08
C ASP A 348 -15.57 -12.92 4.59
N GLY A 349 -16.82 -12.61 4.93
CA GLY A 349 -17.80 -13.54 5.49
C GLY A 349 -17.62 -13.83 6.98
N VAL A 350 -16.49 -13.42 7.57
CA VAL A 350 -16.19 -13.59 9.00
C VAL A 350 -15.98 -12.26 9.69
N ALA A 351 -15.30 -11.33 9.04
CA ALA A 351 -14.99 -10.02 9.57
C ALA A 351 -15.47 -8.94 8.61
N CYS A 352 -15.99 -7.86 9.19
CA CYS A 352 -16.65 -6.81 8.43
C CYS A 352 -16.01 -5.44 8.70
N SER A 353 -15.95 -4.63 7.65
CA SER A 353 -15.52 -3.24 7.61
C SER A 353 -16.68 -2.37 7.17
N ILE A 354 -17.18 -1.52 8.08
CA ILE A 354 -18.29 -0.61 7.79
C ILE A 354 -17.74 0.72 7.27
N LEU A 355 -18.29 1.21 6.16
CA LEU A 355 -17.90 2.50 5.59
C LEU A 355 -18.84 3.61 6.07
N LEU A 356 -18.23 4.64 6.65
CA LEU A 356 -18.92 5.82 7.18
C LEU A 356 -18.34 7.08 6.53
N GLU A 357 -19.21 7.99 6.11
CA GLU A 357 -18.85 9.30 5.56
C GLU A 357 -19.05 10.39 6.61
N LYS A 358 -18.15 11.38 6.66
CA LYS A 358 -18.33 12.55 7.54
C LYS A 358 -19.52 13.38 7.07
N LEU A 359 -20.35 13.80 8.01
CA LEU A 359 -21.39 14.78 7.73
C LEU A 359 -20.78 16.11 7.26
N THR A 360 -21.43 16.72 6.28
CA THR A 360 -21.18 18.10 5.84
C THR A 360 -21.55 19.10 6.94
N LYS A 361 -21.22 20.39 6.77
CA LYS A 361 -21.59 21.43 7.74
C LYS A 361 -23.12 21.55 7.86
N ALA A 362 -23.81 21.67 6.71
CA ALA A 362 -25.27 21.69 6.64
C ALA A 362 -25.91 20.48 7.32
N GLU A 363 -25.40 19.26 7.09
CA GLU A 363 -25.94 18.04 7.74
C GLU A 363 -25.70 17.99 9.27
N LYS A 364 -24.75 18.76 9.82
CA LYS A 364 -24.54 18.86 11.27
C LYS A 364 -25.42 19.91 11.93
N GLU A 365 -25.76 20.95 11.18
CA GLU A 365 -26.56 22.10 11.61
C GLU A 365 -28.07 21.83 11.47
N ALA A 366 -28.46 20.86 10.64
CA ALA A 366 -29.83 20.37 10.57
C ALA A 366 -30.34 19.94 11.96
N PRO A 367 -31.59 20.31 12.34
CA PRO A 367 -32.17 19.95 13.64
C PRO A 367 -32.09 18.45 13.87
N ARG A 368 -31.60 18.05 15.05
CA ARG A 368 -31.57 16.64 15.46
C ARG A 368 -33.00 16.17 15.77
N MET A 369 -33.77 15.87 14.73
CA MET A 369 -34.90 14.95 14.91
C MET A 369 -34.31 13.62 15.37
N PHE A 370 -34.91 13.02 16.40
CA PHE A 370 -34.45 11.80 17.06
C PHE A 370 -33.95 10.75 16.06
N HIS A 371 -32.92 10.00 16.45
CA HIS A 371 -32.10 9.09 15.62
C HIS A 371 -32.87 8.05 14.76
N THR A 372 -34.18 7.90 14.96
CA THR A 372 -35.10 7.06 14.17
C THR A 372 -35.74 7.81 12.97
N ALA A 373 -35.79 9.15 13.02
CA ALA A 373 -36.47 10.01 12.04
C ALA A 373 -35.56 10.66 10.99
N VAL A 374 -34.22 10.56 11.12
CA VAL A 374 -33.27 11.03 10.09
C VAL A 374 -33.34 10.18 8.79
N TYR A 375 -34.08 9.08 8.82
CA TYR A 375 -34.33 8.20 7.68
C TYR A 375 -35.81 8.15 7.26
N LEU A 376 -36.64 9.10 7.70
CA LEU A 376 -38.00 9.24 7.18
C LEU A 376 -38.03 10.31 6.08
N ASP A 377 -38.22 9.79 4.87
CA ASP A 377 -38.74 10.45 3.68
C ASP A 377 -37.84 11.47 2.94
N ASN A 378 -37.19 11.01 1.86
CA ASN A 378 -36.53 11.89 0.89
C ASN A 378 -37.49 12.86 0.19
N THR A 379 -38.82 12.69 0.33
CA THR A 379 -39.83 13.61 -0.19
C THR A 379 -39.84 14.95 0.58
N VAL A 380 -39.54 14.95 1.88
CA VAL A 380 -39.38 16.18 2.68
C VAL A 380 -38.04 16.86 2.35
N ARG A 381 -36.98 16.06 2.14
CA ARG A 381 -35.66 16.57 1.73
C ARG A 381 -35.71 17.20 0.33
N THR A 382 -36.38 16.58 -0.64
CA THR A 382 -36.58 17.16 -1.98
C THR A 382 -37.51 18.37 -1.99
N ARG A 383 -38.48 18.48 -1.07
CA ARG A 383 -39.26 19.72 -0.87
C ARG A 383 -38.40 20.88 -0.37
N TYR A 384 -37.56 20.64 0.66
CA TYR A 384 -36.64 21.66 1.18
C TYR A 384 -35.60 22.11 0.14
N PHE A 385 -35.01 21.20 -0.64
CA PHE A 385 -34.08 21.58 -1.73
C PHE A 385 -34.79 22.28 -2.90
N ARG A 386 -36.05 21.93 -3.22
CA ARG A 386 -36.83 22.63 -4.26
C ARG A 386 -37.24 24.04 -3.83
N GLU A 387 -37.45 24.29 -2.54
CA GLU A 387 -37.71 25.64 -2.02
C GLU A 387 -36.45 26.51 -2.01
N GLU A 388 -35.29 25.96 -1.64
CA GLU A 388 -34.01 26.70 -1.74
C GLU A 388 -33.61 27.02 -3.20
N ASP A 389 -33.88 26.10 -4.13
CA ASP A 389 -33.64 26.35 -5.56
C ASP A 389 -34.64 27.35 -6.15
N LYS A 390 -35.90 27.37 -5.69
CA LYS A 390 -36.87 28.43 -6.05
C LYS A 390 -36.49 29.81 -5.49
N ILE A 391 -35.99 29.86 -4.25
CA ILE A 391 -35.50 31.10 -3.62
C ILE A 391 -34.22 31.60 -4.32
N LYS A 392 -33.36 30.70 -4.79
CA LYS A 392 -32.21 31.05 -5.64
C LYS A 392 -32.61 31.56 -7.01
N MET A 393 -33.54 30.88 -7.70
CA MET A 393 -34.02 31.32 -9.01
C MET A 393 -34.76 32.66 -8.93
N GLN A 394 -35.48 32.94 -7.84
CA GLN A 394 -36.09 34.26 -7.59
C GLN A 394 -35.04 35.35 -7.31
N LYS A 395 -33.98 35.05 -6.55
CA LYS A 395 -32.87 35.99 -6.32
C LYS A 395 -31.97 36.22 -7.52
N GLU A 396 -31.89 35.24 -8.44
CA GLU A 396 -31.14 35.37 -9.69
C GLU A 396 -31.95 36.11 -10.77
N ALA A 397 -33.29 36.07 -10.71
CA ALA A 397 -34.17 36.83 -11.60
C ALA A 397 -34.29 38.33 -11.23
N GLU A 398 -33.89 38.74 -10.01
CA GLU A 398 -33.92 40.13 -9.53
C GLU A 398 -32.60 40.90 -9.79
N LEU A 399 -31.67 40.34 -10.59
CA LEU A 399 -30.33 40.91 -10.82
C LEU A 399 -29.92 41.04 -12.30
N ASP A 400 -30.87 41.01 -13.24
CA ASP A 400 -30.61 41.23 -14.66
C ASP A 400 -31.03 42.64 -15.10
N ASP A 401 -30.11 43.60 -14.96
CA ASP A 401 -30.02 44.84 -15.75
C ASP A 401 -28.55 45.30 -15.74
N ASP A 402 -27.67 44.59 -16.46
CA ASP A 402 -26.56 45.20 -17.22
C ASP A 402 -25.80 44.12 -18.02
N ASP A 403 -26.11 44.09 -19.31
CA ASP A 403 -25.77 43.04 -20.25
C ASP A 403 -24.43 43.35 -20.96
N ASP A 404 -23.29 43.22 -20.26
CA ASP A 404 -21.98 43.10 -20.96
C ASP A 404 -20.77 42.51 -20.18
N VAL A 405 -20.96 41.90 -19.00
CA VAL A 405 -19.84 41.34 -18.21
C VAL A 405 -19.81 39.79 -18.14
N VAL A 406 -20.86 39.11 -18.63
CA VAL A 406 -21.05 37.67 -18.37
C VAL A 406 -20.32 36.73 -19.35
N LYS A 407 -19.91 37.20 -20.54
CA LYS A 407 -19.09 36.38 -21.47
C LYS A 407 -17.64 36.11 -21.00
N LYS A 408 -17.20 36.68 -19.87
CA LYS A 408 -15.88 36.41 -19.26
C LYS A 408 -15.88 35.49 -18.02
N LYS A 409 -17.04 35.04 -17.49
CA LYS A 409 -17.11 34.25 -16.24
C LYS A 409 -17.47 32.76 -16.37
N ILE A 410 -17.56 32.21 -17.59
CA ILE A 410 -17.60 30.74 -17.82
C ILE A 410 -16.34 30.27 -18.58
N LYS A 411 -15.16 30.74 -18.15
CA LYS A 411 -13.95 29.93 -18.31
C LYS A 411 -13.92 28.95 -17.15
N ARG A 412 -14.28 27.70 -17.44
CA ARG A 412 -13.99 26.54 -16.57
C ARG A 412 -12.57 26.71 -16.04
N LYS A 413 -12.43 27.07 -14.76
CA LYS A 413 -11.18 26.91 -14.02
C LYS A 413 -10.93 25.40 -13.94
N VAL A 414 -10.34 24.86 -14.99
CA VAL A 414 -9.57 23.63 -14.96
C VAL A 414 -8.39 23.93 -14.04
N HIS A 415 -8.63 23.80 -12.74
CA HIS A 415 -7.53 23.65 -11.80
C HIS A 415 -6.90 22.29 -12.11
N ASN A 416 -5.86 22.33 -12.95
CA ASN A 416 -4.72 21.44 -12.89
C ASN A 416 -4.17 21.48 -11.45
N LYS A 417 -4.80 20.73 -10.55
CA LYS A 417 -4.17 20.31 -9.31
C LYS A 417 -3.45 19.02 -9.64
N GLU A 418 -2.14 19.14 -9.83
CA GLU A 418 -1.18 18.06 -9.71
C GLU A 418 -1.65 17.06 -8.65
N LYS A 419 -1.59 15.77 -8.97
CA LYS A 419 -1.77 14.71 -7.98
C LYS A 419 -0.78 15.00 -6.84
N LYS A 420 -1.27 15.55 -5.73
CA LYS A 420 -0.54 15.51 -4.46
C LYS A 420 -0.28 14.03 -4.20
N ASP A 421 0.99 13.62 -4.33
CA ASP A 421 1.56 12.58 -3.49
C ASP A 421 1.02 12.76 -2.08
N ASN A 422 0.90 11.68 -1.32
CA ASN A 422 0.34 11.71 0.03
C ASN A 422 1.29 12.49 0.96
N SER A 423 1.32 13.82 0.84
CA SER A 423 2.25 14.77 1.46
C SER A 423 2.21 14.71 2.99
N LYS A 424 1.19 14.02 3.52
CA LYS A 424 1.06 13.68 4.94
C LYS A 424 2.22 12.84 5.46
N PHE A 425 2.94 12.11 4.60
CA PHE A 425 4.04 11.22 5.02
C PHE A 425 5.39 11.57 4.40
N ASP A 426 5.51 12.78 3.83
CA ASP A 426 6.82 13.39 3.59
C ASP A 426 7.30 14.00 4.89
N TYR A 427 8.44 13.53 5.38
CA TYR A 427 9.03 13.96 6.65
C TYR A 427 10.20 14.89 6.34
N GLU A 428 10.16 16.11 6.86
CA GLU A 428 11.26 17.05 6.76
C GLU A 428 12.38 16.68 7.74
N TYR A 429 13.63 16.97 7.37
CA TYR A 429 14.75 16.88 8.29
C TYR A 429 14.74 18.08 9.23
N ILE A 430 14.95 17.86 10.53
CA ILE A 430 14.96 18.94 11.53
C ILE A 430 16.07 19.95 11.25
N GLU A 431 17.14 19.52 10.58
CA GLU A 431 18.24 20.37 10.15
C GLU A 431 17.85 21.39 9.07
N ASP A 432 16.81 21.09 8.28
CA ASP A 432 16.39 21.91 7.13
C ASP A 432 15.23 22.86 7.49
N VAL A 433 14.71 22.78 8.73
CA VAL A 433 13.50 23.49 9.16
C VAL A 433 13.84 24.57 10.17
N LYS A 434 13.35 25.80 9.94
CA LYS A 434 13.36 26.86 10.96
C LYS A 434 12.20 26.65 11.93
N LEU A 435 12.50 26.28 13.17
CA LEU A 435 11.51 26.12 14.23
C LEU A 435 10.96 27.48 14.67
N THR A 436 9.64 27.59 14.84
CA THR A 436 9.01 28.77 15.47
C THR A 436 9.34 28.84 16.95
N ASP A 437 9.19 30.02 17.57
CA ASP A 437 9.49 30.18 19.00
C ASP A 437 8.55 29.36 19.89
N GLU A 438 7.30 29.13 19.45
CA GLU A 438 6.37 28.19 20.10
C GLU A 438 6.90 26.75 20.05
N GLN A 439 7.41 26.32 18.89
CA GLN A 439 7.97 24.97 18.73
C GLN A 439 9.23 24.75 19.55
N LYS A 440 10.07 25.78 19.73
CA LYS A 440 11.27 25.69 20.56
C LYS A 440 10.94 25.44 22.04
N LYS A 441 9.75 25.86 22.50
CA LYS A 441 9.26 25.68 23.88
C LYS A 441 8.56 24.33 24.11
N MET A 442 8.27 23.58 23.05
CA MET A 442 7.66 22.24 23.13
C MET A 442 8.64 21.20 23.72
N ASN A 443 8.10 20.06 24.13
CA ASN A 443 8.90 18.89 24.48
C ASN A 443 9.43 18.22 23.21
N PHE A 444 10.71 17.83 23.19
CA PHE A 444 11.32 17.10 22.09
C PHE A 444 11.51 15.64 22.47
N ALA A 445 10.83 14.74 21.79
CA ALA A 445 10.99 13.30 21.92
C ALA A 445 11.97 12.76 20.86
N PHE A 446 13.19 12.46 21.28
CA PHE A 446 14.26 11.91 20.44
C PHE A 446 14.14 10.39 20.37
N ILE A 447 13.82 9.85 19.19
CA ILE A 447 13.61 8.42 18.98
C ILE A 447 14.73 7.83 18.14
N ASP A 448 15.47 6.88 18.74
CA ASP A 448 16.40 6.01 18.02
C ASP A 448 15.69 4.68 17.65
N PRO A 449 15.42 4.42 16.36
CA PRO A 449 14.76 3.20 15.90
C PRO A 449 15.69 1.97 15.90
N GLY A 450 15.39 0.98 16.74
CA GLY A 450 16.14 -0.27 16.84
C GLY A 450 15.40 -1.53 16.34
N HIS A 451 16.16 -2.60 16.07
CA HIS A 451 15.57 -3.89 15.68
C HIS A 451 14.73 -4.52 16.79
N ASN A 452 15.22 -4.52 18.03
CA ASN A 452 14.56 -5.14 19.18
C ASN A 452 13.73 -4.11 19.98
N ASP A 453 14.32 -2.95 20.22
CA ASP A 453 13.67 -1.80 20.81
C ASP A 453 13.17 -0.92 19.66
N LEU A 454 11.91 -1.12 19.29
CA LEU A 454 11.29 -0.46 18.15
C LEU A 454 11.23 1.07 18.33
N ILE A 455 11.10 1.49 19.58
CA ILE A 455 11.24 2.87 20.04
C ILE A 455 12.09 2.82 21.30
N LYS A 456 13.24 3.48 21.27
CA LYS A 456 13.94 3.94 22.46
C LYS A 456 13.95 5.46 22.39
N CYS A 457 13.34 6.09 23.39
CA CYS A 457 13.05 7.51 23.37
C CYS A 457 13.58 8.20 24.62
N LEU A 458 14.14 9.39 24.42
CA LEU A 458 14.49 10.36 25.44
C LEU A 458 13.70 11.64 25.16
N SER A 459 12.98 12.19 26.13
CA SER A 459 12.43 13.54 26.02
C SER A 459 13.40 14.59 26.56
N GLY A 460 13.32 15.79 26.01
CA GLY A 460 13.91 16.96 26.63
C GLY A 460 13.24 18.25 26.22
N LYS A 461 13.26 19.22 27.14
CA LYS A 461 12.67 20.54 26.98
C LYS A 461 13.74 21.61 27.03
N TYR A 462 13.66 22.58 26.12
CA TYR A 462 14.56 23.73 26.12
C TYR A 462 14.05 24.78 27.09
N ASP A 463 14.88 25.18 28.06
CA ASP A 463 14.50 26.17 29.08
C ASP A 463 14.94 27.61 28.75
N GLY A 464 15.66 27.79 27.64
CA GLY A 464 16.25 29.07 27.23
C GLY A 464 17.76 29.00 27.18
N GLU A 465 18.37 28.16 28.01
CA GLU A 465 19.81 27.99 28.11
C GLU A 465 20.27 26.62 27.63
N GLU A 466 19.60 25.55 28.05
CA GLU A 466 19.96 24.18 27.69
C GLU A 466 18.72 23.30 27.48
N MET A 467 18.92 22.15 26.83
CA MET A 467 17.87 21.16 26.72
C MET A 467 17.96 20.24 27.95
N LYS A 468 17.00 20.27 28.86
CA LYS A 468 16.96 19.39 30.05
C LYS A 468 16.29 18.07 29.72
N GLU A 469 16.81 16.95 30.23
CA GLU A 469 16.18 15.63 30.06
C GLU A 469 14.89 15.58 30.90
N ASP A 470 13.80 15.10 30.30
CA ASP A 470 12.45 15.14 30.89
C ASP A 470 11.91 13.73 31.18
N GLY A 471 12.36 12.72 30.43
CA GLY A 471 11.87 11.35 30.63
C GLY A 471 12.37 10.37 29.57
N THR A 472 12.04 9.09 29.77
CA THR A 472 12.36 8.04 28.78
C THR A 472 11.15 7.16 28.48
N PHE A 473 11.08 6.67 27.24
CA PHE A 473 10.03 5.77 26.78
C PHE A 473 10.64 4.63 25.97
N ARG A 474 10.05 3.44 26.11
CA ARG A 474 10.53 2.23 25.41
C ARG A 474 9.34 1.41 24.92
N TYR A 475 9.36 1.06 23.65
CA TYR A 475 8.43 0.11 23.05
C TYR A 475 9.21 -0.98 22.30
N THR A 476 8.97 -2.23 22.65
CA THR A 476 9.81 -3.35 22.18
C THR A 476 9.07 -4.24 21.19
N ARG A 477 9.84 -4.92 20.32
CA ARG A 477 9.31 -5.93 19.41
C ARG A 477 8.69 -7.10 20.16
N LYS A 478 9.29 -7.51 21.29
CA LYS A 478 8.75 -8.58 22.15
C LYS A 478 7.37 -8.20 22.71
N GLN A 479 7.23 -6.98 23.22
CA GLN A 479 5.95 -6.43 23.69
C GLN A 479 4.92 -6.44 22.57
N ARG A 480 5.25 -5.85 21.41
CA ARG A 480 4.35 -5.84 20.23
C ARG A 480 3.93 -7.24 19.78
N ASN A 481 4.86 -8.20 19.75
CA ASN A 481 4.57 -9.58 19.32
C ASN A 481 3.68 -10.32 20.33
N ARG A 482 3.85 -10.06 21.64
CA ARG A 482 2.97 -10.57 22.69
C ARG A 482 1.56 -9.98 22.57
N GLU A 483 1.46 -8.65 22.50
CA GLU A 483 0.19 -7.93 22.46
C GLU A 483 -0.60 -8.22 21.18
N SER A 484 0.06 -8.29 20.02
CA SER A 484 -0.59 -8.62 18.73
C SER A 484 -1.04 -10.06 18.60
N LYS A 485 -0.60 -10.96 19.50
CA LYS A 485 -0.82 -12.42 19.43
C LYS A 485 -0.35 -13.08 18.12
N LYS A 486 0.50 -12.40 17.33
CA LYS A 486 0.96 -12.87 16.01
C LYS A 486 1.60 -14.25 16.07
N ILE A 487 2.50 -14.47 17.04
CA ILE A 487 3.22 -15.76 17.21
C ILE A 487 2.25 -16.85 17.66
N ARG A 488 1.34 -16.55 18.59
CA ARG A 488 0.30 -17.49 19.05
C ARG A 488 -0.58 -17.94 17.87
N ASN A 489 -1.10 -16.99 17.09
CA ASN A 489 -1.98 -17.30 15.97
C ASN A 489 -1.26 -18.07 14.86
N ARG A 490 0.03 -17.77 14.63
CA ARG A 490 0.88 -18.57 13.74
C ARG A 490 0.97 -20.03 14.20
N LYS A 491 1.28 -20.27 15.48
CA LYS A 491 1.33 -21.63 16.05
C LYS A 491 -0.01 -22.37 15.91
N ILE A 492 -1.14 -21.68 16.03
CA ILE A 492 -2.47 -22.29 15.81
C ILE A 492 -2.63 -22.67 14.33
N MET A 493 -2.31 -21.78 13.40
CA MET A 493 -2.36 -22.09 11.96
C MET A 493 -1.42 -23.25 11.59
N ASP A 494 -0.22 -23.29 12.18
CA ASP A 494 0.75 -24.37 11.92
C ASP A 494 0.26 -25.72 12.48
N LYS A 495 -0.49 -25.73 13.59
CA LYS A 495 -1.14 -26.95 14.11
C LYS A 495 -2.30 -27.43 13.24
N LEU A 496 -3.05 -26.51 12.62
CA LEU A 496 -4.12 -26.85 11.67
C LEU A 496 -3.56 -27.39 10.35
N LYS A 497 -2.37 -26.93 9.96
CA LYS A 497 -1.64 -27.44 8.80
C LYS A 497 -1.05 -28.82 9.09
N THR A 498 -1.75 -29.86 8.67
CA THR A 498 -1.22 -31.23 8.72
C THR A 498 0.02 -31.37 7.83
N LYS A 499 0.86 -32.38 8.10
CA LYS A 499 2.03 -32.71 7.24
C LYS A 499 1.61 -32.91 5.77
N LYS A 500 0.39 -33.43 5.53
CA LYS A 500 -0.17 -33.61 4.18
C LYS A 500 -0.36 -32.27 3.46
N ILE A 501 -0.93 -31.28 4.13
CA ILE A 501 -1.13 -29.93 3.57
C ILE A 501 0.22 -29.26 3.27
N ALA A 502 1.17 -29.36 4.20
CA ALA A 502 2.50 -28.79 4.01
C ALA A 502 3.25 -29.40 2.81
N LYS A 503 3.13 -30.72 2.59
CA LYS A 503 3.69 -31.41 1.41
C LYS A 503 3.08 -30.87 0.11
N LYS A 504 1.76 -30.77 0.05
CA LYS A 504 1.04 -30.20 -1.11
C LYS A 504 1.49 -28.76 -1.42
N GLU A 505 1.62 -27.91 -0.40
CA GLU A 505 2.11 -26.53 -0.59
C GLU A 505 3.53 -26.46 -1.17
N ALA A 506 4.38 -27.43 -0.84
CA ALA A 506 5.76 -27.49 -1.31
C ALA A 506 5.87 -27.84 -2.81
N GLU A 507 4.88 -28.50 -3.40
CA GLU A 507 4.88 -28.92 -4.82
C GLU A 507 5.06 -27.70 -5.76
N LEU A 508 4.46 -26.56 -5.42
CA LEU A 508 4.57 -25.33 -6.21
C LEU A 508 5.94 -24.66 -6.13
N SER A 509 6.81 -25.05 -5.20
CA SER A 509 8.15 -24.46 -5.09
C SER A 509 9.04 -24.80 -6.30
N ASN A 510 8.71 -25.88 -7.02
CA ASN A 510 9.38 -26.29 -8.25
C ASN A 510 9.01 -25.42 -9.47
N TYR A 511 8.03 -24.53 -9.32
CA TYR A 511 7.51 -23.72 -10.42
C TYR A 511 7.65 -22.22 -10.12
N ASN A 512 7.79 -21.42 -11.18
CA ASN A 512 7.96 -19.98 -11.05
C ASN A 512 6.77 -19.19 -11.59
N SER A 513 5.88 -18.78 -10.69
CA SER A 513 4.72 -17.91 -10.99
C SER A 513 5.05 -16.60 -11.70
N LYS A 514 6.31 -16.15 -11.65
CA LYS A 514 6.78 -14.89 -12.23
C LYS A 514 7.31 -15.04 -13.65
N THR A 515 7.43 -16.27 -14.15
CA THR A 515 7.87 -16.48 -15.53
C THR A 515 6.95 -15.76 -16.51
N CYS A 516 7.55 -15.29 -17.59
CA CYS A 516 6.89 -14.71 -18.75
C CYS A 516 6.88 -15.66 -19.96
N ASP A 517 7.44 -16.86 -19.81
CA ASP A 517 7.32 -17.91 -20.80
C ASP A 517 5.94 -18.56 -20.70
N PHE A 518 5.20 -18.61 -21.81
CA PHE A 518 3.84 -19.14 -21.85
C PHE A 518 3.76 -20.60 -21.40
N LYS A 519 4.67 -21.46 -21.86
CA LYS A 519 4.67 -22.91 -21.54
C LYS A 519 4.99 -23.15 -20.06
N LYS A 520 6.03 -22.50 -19.53
CA LYS A 520 6.42 -22.56 -18.11
C LYS A 520 5.31 -22.00 -17.22
N PHE A 521 4.64 -20.93 -17.63
CA PHE A 521 3.52 -20.37 -16.87
C PHE A 521 2.28 -21.27 -16.92
N LYS A 522 1.96 -21.87 -18.08
CA LYS A 522 0.86 -22.85 -18.21
C LYS A 522 1.09 -24.07 -17.32
N ALA A 523 2.33 -24.58 -17.26
CA ALA A 523 2.70 -25.68 -16.36
C ALA A 523 2.54 -25.29 -14.88
N TYR A 524 3.03 -24.11 -14.47
CA TYR A 524 2.77 -23.57 -13.14
C TYR A 524 1.27 -23.49 -12.83
N LEU A 525 0.48 -22.99 -13.79
CA LEU A 525 -0.93 -22.76 -13.61
C LEU A 525 -1.71 -24.06 -13.42
N LYS A 526 -1.37 -25.11 -14.18
CA LYS A 526 -1.96 -26.45 -14.04
C LYS A 526 -1.82 -26.96 -12.59
N GLU A 527 -0.60 -26.94 -12.06
CA GLU A 527 -0.35 -27.36 -10.68
C GLU A 527 -0.97 -26.40 -9.66
N LYS A 528 -1.04 -25.10 -9.97
CA LYS A 528 -1.65 -24.11 -9.08
C LYS A 528 -3.15 -24.28 -8.94
N ILE A 529 -3.86 -24.59 -10.03
CA ILE A 529 -5.30 -24.86 -10.01
C ILE A 529 -5.58 -26.13 -9.22
N LYS A 530 -4.85 -27.22 -9.53
CA LYS A 530 -4.93 -28.49 -8.80
C LYS A 530 -4.71 -28.29 -7.30
N LEU A 531 -3.63 -27.62 -6.90
CA LEU A 531 -3.35 -27.34 -5.49
C LEU A 531 -4.48 -26.53 -4.83
N ASN A 532 -4.98 -25.50 -5.52
CA ASN A 532 -6.05 -24.67 -4.97
C ASN A 532 -7.31 -25.48 -4.72
N ARG A 533 -7.69 -26.37 -5.64
CA ARG A 533 -8.83 -27.27 -5.50
C ARG A 533 -8.68 -28.15 -4.25
N GLU A 534 -7.52 -28.81 -4.13
CA GLU A 534 -7.23 -29.71 -3.03
C GLU A 534 -7.11 -29.06 -1.65
N LEU A 535 -6.83 -27.75 -1.59
CA LEU A 535 -6.62 -27.00 -0.35
C LEU A 535 -7.74 -25.98 -0.08
N MET A 536 -8.73 -25.85 -0.97
CA MET A 536 -9.78 -24.83 -0.86
C MET A 536 -10.59 -25.04 0.42
N ASP A 537 -11.07 -26.26 0.68
CA ASP A 537 -11.90 -26.57 1.85
C ASP A 537 -11.16 -26.27 3.14
N HIS A 538 -9.87 -26.60 3.18
CA HIS A 538 -9.03 -26.33 4.34
C HIS A 538 -8.88 -24.82 4.59
N TYR A 539 -8.56 -24.02 3.57
CA TYR A 539 -8.30 -22.59 3.73
C TYR A 539 -9.55 -21.71 3.73
N SER A 540 -10.68 -22.25 3.33
CA SER A 540 -12.00 -21.59 3.38
C SER A 540 -12.64 -21.69 4.77
N GLN A 541 -12.10 -22.50 5.67
CA GLN A 541 -12.50 -22.52 7.07
C GLN A 541 -12.39 -21.13 7.71
N GLU A 542 -13.41 -20.75 8.47
CA GLU A 542 -13.49 -19.43 9.10
C GLU A 542 -12.29 -19.12 10.00
N ILE A 543 -11.73 -20.14 10.66
CA ILE A 543 -10.62 -19.99 11.62
C ILE A 543 -9.43 -19.20 11.03
N TYR A 544 -9.13 -19.38 9.74
CA TYR A 544 -8.07 -18.65 9.06
C TYR A 544 -8.38 -17.14 8.97
N ARG A 545 -9.62 -16.78 8.66
CA ARG A 545 -10.09 -15.38 8.61
C ARG A 545 -10.17 -14.79 10.02
N LYS A 546 -10.68 -15.55 11.00
CA LYS A 546 -10.74 -15.21 12.43
C LYS A 546 -9.34 -14.88 12.99
N LEU A 547 -8.35 -15.74 12.75
CA LEU A 547 -6.98 -15.55 13.24
C LEU A 547 -6.28 -14.35 12.58
N LYS A 548 -6.50 -14.12 11.28
CA LYS A 548 -6.00 -12.94 10.56
C LYS A 548 -6.58 -11.66 11.12
N PHE A 549 -7.89 -11.64 11.35
CA PHE A 549 -8.58 -10.50 11.93
C PHE A 549 -8.13 -10.22 13.38
N ASN A 550 -7.92 -11.28 14.16
CA ASN A 550 -7.40 -11.21 15.52
C ASN A 550 -6.01 -10.57 15.56
N VAL A 551 -5.09 -10.93 14.65
CA VAL A 551 -3.78 -10.28 14.56
C VAL A 551 -3.92 -8.80 14.19
N TYR A 552 -4.77 -8.47 13.22
CA TYR A 552 -5.01 -7.08 12.81
C TYR A 552 -5.53 -6.22 13.97
N THR A 553 -6.57 -6.68 14.67
CA THR A 553 -7.19 -5.93 15.78
C THR A 553 -6.24 -5.78 16.95
N ASN A 554 -5.56 -6.84 17.36
CA ASN A 554 -4.60 -6.79 18.47
C ASN A 554 -3.35 -5.97 18.15
N THR A 555 -2.91 -5.95 16.89
CA THR A 555 -1.83 -5.05 16.46
C THR A 555 -2.24 -3.59 16.62
N ARG A 556 -3.45 -3.21 16.22
CA ARG A 556 -3.96 -1.84 16.41
C ARG A 556 -4.13 -1.50 17.89
N LYS A 557 -4.62 -2.43 18.70
CA LYS A 557 -4.72 -2.25 20.17
C LYS A 557 -3.34 -2.03 20.79
N SER A 558 -2.32 -2.80 20.38
CA SER A 558 -0.94 -2.61 20.83
C SER A 558 -0.42 -1.22 20.47
N GLU A 559 -0.64 -0.78 19.23
CA GLU A 559 -0.23 0.54 18.75
C GLU A 559 -0.97 1.69 19.47
N SER A 560 -2.27 1.53 19.75
CA SER A 560 -3.03 2.50 20.56
C SER A 560 -2.56 2.56 22.01
N LYS A 561 -2.26 1.40 22.63
CA LYS A 561 -1.68 1.36 23.98
C LYS A 561 -0.31 2.03 24.03
N MET A 562 0.51 1.79 23.01
CA MET A 562 1.82 2.43 22.86
C MET A 562 1.67 3.95 22.76
N ILE A 563 0.76 4.46 21.93
CA ILE A 563 0.53 5.91 21.82
C ILE A 563 -0.01 6.50 23.11
N LYS A 564 -0.95 5.84 23.80
CA LYS A 564 -1.47 6.34 25.08
C LYS A 564 -0.36 6.43 26.13
N ALA A 565 0.45 5.38 26.25
CA ALA A 565 1.58 5.37 27.18
C ALA A 565 2.69 6.35 26.78
N PHE A 566 2.82 6.67 25.48
CA PHE A 566 3.73 7.71 24.99
C PHE A 566 3.20 9.09 25.38
N GLU A 567 1.92 9.38 25.13
CA GLU A 567 1.24 10.62 25.51
C GLU A 567 1.34 10.88 27.01
N GLU A 568 1.07 9.87 27.84
CA GLU A 568 1.17 9.94 29.30
C GLU A 568 2.60 10.25 29.80
N LYS A 569 3.65 9.90 29.04
CA LYS A 569 5.07 10.06 29.46
C LYS A 569 5.83 11.18 28.76
N MET A 570 5.43 11.53 27.55
CA MET A 570 6.16 12.43 26.66
C MET A 570 5.37 13.71 26.35
N GLY A 571 4.09 13.78 26.73
CA GLY A 571 3.21 14.90 26.45
C GLY A 571 2.30 14.67 25.25
N LYS A 572 1.30 15.55 25.12
CA LYS A 572 0.28 15.49 24.07
C LYS A 572 0.83 15.93 22.71
N PRO A 573 0.17 15.58 21.59
CA PRO A 573 0.61 15.99 20.26
C PRO A 573 0.79 17.51 20.09
N GLU A 574 0.04 18.32 20.83
CA GLU A 574 0.10 19.78 20.80
C GLU A 574 1.32 20.34 21.56
N GLU A 575 1.94 19.54 22.43
CA GLU A 575 3.04 19.95 23.31
C GLU A 575 4.36 19.26 22.97
N THR A 576 4.33 18.24 22.09
CA THR A 576 5.46 17.34 21.85
C THR A 576 5.81 17.20 20.37
N ILE A 577 7.06 17.50 20.03
CA ILE A 577 7.68 17.28 18.72
C ILE A 577 8.49 15.99 18.76
N ILE A 578 8.32 15.15 17.73
CA ILE A 578 9.10 13.92 17.58
C ILE A 578 10.26 14.17 16.63
N VAL A 579 11.47 13.83 17.08
CA VAL A 579 12.68 13.81 16.27
C VAL A 579 13.09 12.34 16.08
N PHE A 580 12.91 11.83 14.88
CA PHE A 580 13.03 10.41 14.57
C PHE A 580 14.28 10.15 13.73
N GLY A 581 15.17 9.28 14.21
CA GLY A 581 16.38 8.95 13.47
C GLY A 581 16.12 8.29 12.09
N ASP A 582 16.91 8.67 11.08
CA ASP A 582 16.78 8.21 9.70
C ASP A 582 17.39 6.83 9.43
N TYR A 583 16.90 5.82 10.15
CA TYR A 583 17.34 4.44 9.96
C TYR A 583 17.12 3.90 8.54
N ASP A 584 18.23 3.71 7.81
CA ASP A 584 18.26 3.31 6.40
C ASP A 584 18.96 1.95 6.16
N LYS A 585 18.62 0.90 6.93
CA LYS A 585 19.01 -0.46 6.52
C LYS A 585 18.11 -0.98 5.40
N VAL A 586 18.71 -1.12 4.22
CA VAL A 586 18.09 -1.70 3.02
C VAL A 586 17.83 -3.21 3.17
N ASN A 587 18.68 -3.92 3.94
CA ASN A 587 18.63 -5.38 4.07
C ASN A 587 18.20 -5.84 5.47
N THR A 588 17.22 -6.75 5.51
CA THR A 588 16.84 -7.45 6.75
C THR A 588 17.76 -8.64 6.96
N MET A 589 18.30 -8.83 8.17
CA MET A 589 19.10 -10.01 8.50
C MET A 589 18.26 -11.28 8.36
N LYS A 590 18.84 -12.36 7.80
CA LYS A 590 18.15 -13.65 7.66
C LYS A 590 17.66 -14.13 9.04
N GLY A 591 16.41 -14.58 9.12
CA GLY A 591 15.80 -15.01 10.39
C GLY A 591 15.28 -13.88 11.29
N SER A 592 15.59 -12.62 10.98
CA SER A 592 15.07 -11.46 11.73
C SER A 592 13.78 -10.93 11.09
N GLU A 593 12.86 -10.46 11.93
CA GLU A 593 11.68 -9.76 11.44
C GLU A 593 12.07 -8.37 10.88
N PRO A 594 11.42 -7.91 9.78
CA PRO A 594 11.69 -6.59 9.20
C PRO A 594 11.54 -5.45 10.22
N HIS A 595 12.33 -4.40 10.04
CA HIS A 595 12.17 -3.17 10.82
C HIS A 595 10.87 -2.45 10.42
N ILE A 596 10.18 -1.83 11.38
CA ILE A 596 8.86 -1.22 11.15
C ILE A 596 8.85 0.32 11.31
N SER A 597 10.01 0.99 11.16
CA SER A 597 10.15 2.45 11.25
C SER A 597 9.09 3.19 10.42
N LYS A 598 8.91 2.80 9.16
CA LYS A 598 7.88 3.40 8.27
C LYS A 598 6.48 3.32 8.88
N ARG A 599 6.14 2.21 9.55
CA ARG A 599 4.84 2.04 10.22
C ARG A 599 4.74 2.90 11.47
N LEU A 600 5.79 2.96 12.30
CA LEU A 600 5.80 3.78 13.52
C LEU A 600 5.66 5.27 13.22
N LYS A 601 6.39 5.78 12.23
CA LYS A 601 6.25 7.18 11.77
C LYS A 601 4.81 7.47 11.33
N LYS A 602 4.18 6.57 10.56
CA LYS A 602 2.76 6.68 10.20
C LYS A 602 1.84 6.66 11.42
N VAL A 603 2.12 5.83 12.42
CA VAL A 603 1.31 5.75 13.65
C VAL A 603 1.35 7.07 14.42
N PHE A 604 2.52 7.67 14.61
CA PHE A 604 2.65 8.97 15.28
C PHE A 604 1.93 10.09 14.52
N VAL A 605 2.19 10.23 13.22
CA VAL A 605 1.54 11.27 12.39
C VAL A 605 0.02 11.07 12.29
N ASN A 606 -0.47 9.84 12.31
CA ASN A 606 -1.92 9.58 12.35
C ASN A 606 -2.56 9.92 13.70
N ASN A 607 -1.77 10.05 14.77
CA ASN A 607 -2.20 10.57 16.08
C ASN A 607 -1.75 12.03 16.27
N ASN A 608 -1.59 12.78 15.17
CA ASN A 608 -1.33 14.23 15.13
C ASN A 608 0.01 14.73 15.68
N TYR A 609 0.94 13.85 16.05
CA TYR A 609 2.29 14.29 16.44
C TYR A 609 3.04 14.91 15.25
N LYS A 610 3.69 16.06 15.48
CA LYS A 610 4.63 16.64 14.52
C LYS A 610 5.92 15.82 14.53
N LEU A 611 6.38 15.39 13.35
CA LEU A 611 7.53 14.48 13.22
C LEU A 611 8.56 15.04 12.24
N PHE A 612 9.80 15.17 12.70
CA PHE A 612 10.97 15.47 11.89
C PHE A 612 11.93 14.27 11.84
N LEU A 613 12.67 14.14 10.75
CA LEU A 613 13.81 13.22 10.66
C LEU A 613 15.08 13.90 11.17
N ILE A 614 16.03 13.11 11.65
CA ILE A 614 17.40 13.58 11.94
C ILE A 614 18.40 12.60 11.36
N ASN A 615 19.50 13.11 10.82
CA ASN A 615 20.59 12.28 10.35
C ASN A 615 21.31 11.59 11.54
N GLU A 616 21.37 10.25 11.54
CA GLU A 616 22.00 9.44 12.60
C GLU A 616 23.54 9.30 12.45
N HIS A 617 24.19 10.03 11.55
CA HIS A 617 25.62 9.87 11.33
C HIS A 617 26.44 10.09 12.61
N ASN A 618 27.18 9.05 12.99
CA ASN A 618 28.01 8.97 14.20
C ASN A 618 27.28 9.19 15.54
N THR A 619 25.94 9.28 15.57
CA THR A 619 25.19 9.52 16.82
C THR A 619 25.38 8.37 17.80
N SER A 620 25.49 7.12 17.34
CA SER A 620 25.78 5.98 18.21
C SER A 620 27.28 5.72 18.45
N LYS A 621 28.18 6.30 17.64
CA LYS A 621 29.63 6.00 17.66
C LYS A 621 30.48 6.93 18.50
N LEU A 622 29.94 8.10 18.85
CA LEU A 622 30.64 9.10 19.66
C LEU A 622 30.02 9.16 21.04
N CYS A 623 30.86 9.26 22.06
CA CYS A 623 30.43 9.37 23.45
C CYS A 623 29.62 10.66 23.63
N ASN A 624 28.41 10.55 24.16
CA ASN A 624 27.58 11.72 24.42
C ASN A 624 28.16 12.65 25.51
N ARG A 625 29.21 12.28 26.25
CA ARG A 625 29.86 13.16 27.24
C ARG A 625 30.99 13.94 26.61
N CYS A 626 32.05 13.23 26.18
CA CYS A 626 33.29 13.83 25.69
C CYS A 626 33.44 13.85 24.16
N SER A 627 32.50 13.26 23.42
CA SER A 627 32.54 13.14 21.95
C SER A 627 33.68 12.31 21.37
N CYS A 628 34.46 11.60 22.19
CA CYS A 628 35.44 10.63 21.72
C CYS A 628 34.73 9.38 21.16
N VAL A 629 35.48 8.56 20.41
CA VAL A 629 34.97 7.31 19.84
C VAL A 629 34.53 6.36 20.96
N THR A 630 33.52 5.55 20.66
CA THR A 630 33.08 4.46 21.53
C THR A 630 33.27 3.12 20.85
N GLU A 631 33.62 2.11 21.63
CA GLU A 631 33.79 0.73 21.18
C GLU A 631 32.80 -0.22 21.85
N ASN A 632 32.58 -1.39 21.26
CA ASN A 632 31.75 -2.42 21.85
C ASN A 632 32.43 -3.08 23.04
N VAL A 633 31.70 -3.21 24.15
CA VAL A 633 32.18 -3.99 25.30
C VAL A 633 32.26 -5.46 24.92
N LYS A 634 33.36 -6.12 25.29
CA LYS A 634 33.59 -7.55 25.05
C LYS A 634 33.53 -8.31 26.37
N ILE A 635 32.72 -9.36 26.43
CA ILE A 635 32.73 -10.35 27.51
C ILE A 635 33.02 -11.70 26.87
N GLU A 636 34.02 -12.43 27.38
CA GLU A 636 34.45 -13.73 26.81
C GLU A 636 34.69 -13.65 25.28
N SER A 637 35.35 -12.58 24.84
CA SER A 637 35.63 -12.28 23.42
C SER A 637 34.39 -12.08 22.53
N LYS A 638 33.18 -12.02 23.10
CA LYS A 638 31.94 -11.69 22.37
C LYS A 638 31.56 -10.23 22.58
N GLU A 639 31.30 -9.54 21.47
CA GLU A 639 30.84 -8.15 21.48
C GLU A 639 29.39 -8.04 21.96
N ILE A 640 29.18 -7.23 23.00
CA ILE A 640 27.85 -6.85 23.46
C ILE A 640 27.41 -5.64 22.64
N TRP A 641 26.60 -5.91 21.61
CA TRP A 641 26.14 -4.88 20.68
C TRP A 641 25.45 -3.68 21.33
N LYS A 642 24.76 -3.88 22.45
CA LYS A 642 24.00 -2.84 23.15
C LYS A 642 24.84 -1.95 24.06
N LEU A 643 26.03 -2.38 24.46
CA LEU A 643 26.84 -1.70 25.44
C LEU A 643 28.11 -1.16 24.78
N LEU A 644 28.32 0.14 24.93
CA LEU A 644 29.47 0.85 24.40
C LEU A 644 30.34 1.36 25.55
N ARG A 645 31.65 1.36 25.36
CA ARG A 645 32.61 2.02 26.26
C ARG A 645 33.28 3.17 25.51
N CYS A 646 33.43 4.31 26.16
CA CYS A 646 34.20 5.42 25.61
C CYS A 646 35.71 5.10 25.61
N THR A 647 36.41 5.38 24.50
CA THR A 647 37.84 5.12 24.34
C THR A 647 38.73 6.24 24.92
N SER A 648 38.15 7.32 25.43
CA SER A 648 38.92 8.37 26.11
C SER A 648 39.43 7.86 27.45
N GLU A 649 40.74 7.96 27.66
CA GLU A 649 41.43 7.61 28.92
C GLU A 649 40.84 8.33 30.13
N LYS A 650 40.28 9.54 29.93
CA LYS A 650 39.65 10.33 31.01
C LYS A 650 38.18 9.99 31.25
N CYS A 651 37.42 9.61 30.20
CA CYS A 651 35.97 9.47 30.31
C CYS A 651 35.54 8.05 30.71
N LEU A 652 36.10 7.04 30.02
CA LEU A 652 35.86 5.58 30.20
C LEU A 652 34.41 5.15 30.48
N THR A 653 33.42 5.98 30.15
CA THR A 653 32.02 5.79 30.54
C THR A 653 31.39 4.70 29.68
N TYR A 654 30.51 3.91 30.30
CA TYR A 654 29.69 2.92 29.63
C TYR A 654 28.34 3.53 29.21
N HIS A 655 27.90 3.24 27.99
CA HIS A 655 26.66 3.74 27.42
C HIS A 655 25.81 2.59 26.86
N ASP A 656 24.50 2.65 27.14
CA ASP A 656 23.52 1.97 26.27
C ASP A 656 23.56 2.65 24.89
N ARG A 657 23.81 1.88 23.84
CA ARG A 657 24.04 2.37 22.47
C ARG A 657 22.91 3.30 22.00
N ASP A 658 21.67 2.87 22.21
CA ASP A 658 20.49 3.57 21.70
C ASP A 658 20.28 4.87 22.51
N MET A 659 20.53 4.85 23.83
CA MET A 659 20.53 6.07 24.66
C MET A 659 21.68 7.02 24.34
N ASN A 660 22.85 6.50 23.95
CA ASN A 660 23.96 7.34 23.49
C ASN A 660 23.55 8.09 22.22
N ALA A 661 22.89 7.39 21.28
CA ALA A 661 22.38 7.97 20.06
C ALA A 661 21.32 9.04 20.32
N THR A 662 20.29 8.76 21.14
CA THR A 662 19.25 9.77 21.46
C THR A 662 19.81 11.00 22.16
N ARG A 663 20.78 10.84 23.07
CA ARG A 663 21.45 11.98 23.72
C ARG A 663 22.31 12.79 22.76
N ASN A 664 22.94 12.17 21.77
CA ASN A 664 23.63 12.90 20.71
C ASN A 664 22.67 13.62 19.76
N MET A 665 21.51 13.02 19.44
CA MET A 665 20.44 13.72 18.69
C MET A 665 19.95 14.96 19.44
N LYS A 666 19.72 14.82 20.75
CA LYS A 666 19.36 15.93 21.65
C LYS A 666 20.38 17.08 21.54
N LYS A 667 21.68 16.78 21.67
CA LYS A 667 22.75 17.79 21.54
C LYS A 667 22.73 18.50 20.19
N ILE A 668 22.49 17.77 19.11
CA ILE A 668 22.40 18.37 17.77
C ILE A 668 21.21 19.33 17.70
N VAL A 669 20.03 18.92 18.16
CA VAL A 669 18.83 19.77 18.10
C VAL A 669 18.96 20.98 19.03
N GLU A 670 19.58 20.84 20.19
CA GLU A 670 19.87 21.97 21.08
C GLU A 670 20.74 23.04 20.38
N LEU A 671 21.77 22.61 19.64
CA LEU A 671 22.61 23.52 18.87
C LEU A 671 21.82 24.20 17.74
N LEU A 672 20.93 23.48 17.05
CA LEU A 672 20.07 24.04 16.01
C LEU A 672 19.09 25.07 16.59
N ILE A 673 18.51 24.82 17.77
CA ILE A 673 17.64 25.79 18.47
C ILE A 673 18.40 27.07 18.79
N LYS A 674 19.68 26.95 19.21
CA LYS A 674 20.60 28.07 19.48
C LYS A 674 21.12 28.78 18.21
N GLY A 675 20.66 28.40 17.02
CA GLY A 675 21.11 28.97 15.74
C GLY A 675 22.52 28.55 15.33
N LYS A 676 23.12 27.55 15.99
CA LYS A 676 24.45 27.03 15.65
C LYS A 676 24.34 25.96 14.57
N LYS A 677 25.40 25.84 13.75
CA LYS A 677 25.51 24.79 12.74
C LYS A 677 25.65 23.40 13.39
N ARG A 678 25.21 22.37 12.68
CA ARG A 678 25.41 20.97 13.07
C ARG A 678 26.91 20.69 13.23
N PRO A 679 27.37 20.03 14.31
CA PRO A 679 28.79 19.73 14.47
C PRO A 679 29.32 18.82 13.36
N GLU A 680 30.52 19.12 12.86
CA GLU A 680 31.16 18.37 11.76
C GLU A 680 31.32 16.89 12.06
N LYS A 681 31.63 16.53 13.31
CA LYS A 681 31.77 15.12 13.76
C LYS A 681 30.49 14.28 13.60
N TYR A 682 29.31 14.91 13.58
CA TYR A 682 28.02 14.27 13.30
C TYR A 682 27.53 14.52 11.88
N SER A 683 28.33 15.20 11.06
CA SER A 683 28.03 15.48 9.66
C SER A 683 28.79 14.47 8.81
N SER A 684 28.07 13.66 8.03
CA SER A 684 28.72 13.00 6.90
C SER A 684 28.96 14.06 5.83
N ASN A 685 30.12 14.08 5.17
CA ASN A 685 30.35 14.82 3.90
C ASN A 685 29.46 14.32 2.72
N LEU A 686 28.27 13.81 3.05
CA LEU A 686 27.23 13.30 2.18
C LEU A 686 25.95 14.05 2.54
N LYS A 687 25.79 15.27 2.01
CA LYS A 687 24.53 15.85 1.50
C LYS A 687 24.70 17.35 1.24
N SER A 688 25.02 17.70 -0.02
CA SER A 688 24.66 18.98 -0.62
C SER A 688 24.44 18.83 -2.13
N SER A 689 23.66 17.82 -2.57
CA SER A 689 23.25 17.73 -4.00
C SER A 689 22.10 16.77 -4.33
N ALA A 690 21.29 16.33 -3.37
CA ALA A 690 20.11 15.48 -3.66
C ALA A 690 18.74 16.14 -3.34
N GLY A 691 18.73 17.43 -3.00
CA GLY A 691 17.52 18.19 -2.64
C GLY A 691 17.08 19.28 -3.63
N LEU A 692 17.80 19.48 -4.75
CA LEU A 692 17.53 20.56 -5.70
C LEU A 692 17.27 20.02 -7.12
N ILE A 693 16.26 19.16 -7.29
CA ILE A 693 15.47 19.08 -8.53
C ILE A 693 14.00 18.81 -8.14
N LYS A 694 13.41 19.79 -7.46
CA LYS A 694 11.97 20.06 -7.42
C LYS A 694 11.80 21.58 -7.57
N ALA A 695 12.17 22.08 -8.74
CA ALA A 695 11.74 23.39 -9.24
C ALA A 695 11.98 23.42 -10.76
N ARG A 696 10.89 23.66 -11.48
CA ARG A 696 10.66 23.71 -12.94
C ARG A 696 10.49 22.37 -13.65
#